data_AF-A0A195BXA7-F1
#
_entry.id   AF-A0A195BXA7-F1
#
_cell.length_a   1.000
_cell.length_b   1.000
_cell.length_c   1.000
_cell.angle_alpha   90.00
_cell.angle_beta   90.00
_cell.angle_gamma   90.00
#
_symmetry.space_group_name_H-M   'P 1'
#
loop_
_entity.id
_entity.type
_entity.pdbx_description
1 polymer ?
#
loop_
_entity_poly.entity_id
_entity_poly.type
_entity_poly.pdbx_seq_one_letter_code
_entity_poly.pdbx_strand_id
1 'polypeptide(L)'
;MQGKLQLAFITSFAILLRCCITYHSHSGESKPPMYGDYEAQRHWQEITLNLPLNKWYINTTDNDLQYWGLDYPPLTAYHSLLLGHVANRIDPSFVKLRESRGFENAAHKHFMRLTVLIADIFIYLPAIIYFIINSHSWDNRQFSESNIFKFTKRDIAILIALIYPGLILIDHGHFQYNCVSLGFFVTAVAVVLQDSFVIGSILFVLALNYKQMELYHALPFFFYILGCHTPNKTRSWSHCIRMLIYISFAVLLMFYVIWMPFLKSRDLFFSTVSRLFPFSRGVFEDKVANIWCAINVFYKLRQIFTNEQLAKICLIMTTCAVLPSCISLYLSPMRNAFILSLINSALAFFLFSFQVHEKSILLVAVPVLLHFHNDPLPCFWFLIISHFSMLPLFIKDNLYLAYIGTIIFYFYSVFWMWPDLFYNDRTNSLLNKDKSKLKNRIKQYKKNIVLSDLLNYKKSWLLLAFYGSISVLYHFLSNISLLLLASSFRLIKMICSRCEKYVRTKTIQLDLRSLNIQGDVHRIDCIDSTHFVAVTLNDEIINVDDAYCDRLDNEWREVQTDRDKVLFYILSQIVYPNFDAPRPEKYESLYTLVDESDVILLRWQGGKAIGFYTVKPIGTEIFSMKERYIMPVVDSVYIRSEYRNRGFGTGILSDVIARFPNEDIGFSKPISSGMLRILKTFLTNRKEYRLRFWEIADCDVNGSQQLIWCNLKRAAL
;
A
#
# COMPACT_ATOMS: atom_id res chain seq x y z
N MET A 1 9.56 -36.12 -19.12
CA MET A 1 9.70 -34.69 -19.49
C MET A 1 8.36 -33.93 -19.48
N GLN A 2 7.25 -34.48 -19.94
CA GLN A 2 5.96 -33.77 -20.04
C GLN A 2 5.50 -33.13 -18.71
N GLY A 3 5.46 -33.86 -17.58
CA GLY A 3 5.04 -33.34 -16.26
C GLY A 3 5.76 -32.06 -15.80
N LYS A 4 7.07 -31.96 -16.07
CA LYS A 4 7.86 -30.77 -15.69
C LYS A 4 7.49 -29.54 -16.53
N LEU A 5 7.10 -29.75 -17.78
CA LEU A 5 6.72 -28.69 -18.70
C LEU A 5 5.36 -28.08 -18.31
N GLN A 6 4.37 -28.91 -17.95
CA GLN A 6 3.05 -28.44 -17.50
C GLN A 6 3.14 -27.62 -16.23
N LEU A 7 3.92 -28.09 -15.25
CA LEU A 7 4.16 -27.35 -14.01
C LEU A 7 4.83 -26.00 -14.30
N ALA A 8 5.86 -25.97 -15.15
CA ALA A 8 6.52 -24.72 -15.55
C ALA A 8 5.53 -23.73 -16.21
N PHE A 9 4.65 -24.20 -17.09
CA PHE A 9 3.60 -23.36 -17.68
C PHE A 9 2.65 -22.79 -16.62
N ILE A 10 2.15 -23.62 -15.70
CA ILE A 10 1.24 -23.19 -14.64
C ILE A 10 1.90 -22.16 -13.72
N THR A 11 3.12 -22.43 -13.26
CA THR A 11 3.85 -21.52 -12.38
C THR A 11 4.16 -20.20 -13.07
N SER A 12 4.63 -20.24 -14.33
CA SER A 12 4.93 -19.02 -15.10
C SER A 12 3.67 -18.19 -15.34
N PHE A 13 2.55 -18.86 -15.61
CA PHE A 13 1.26 -18.22 -15.77
C PHE A 13 0.76 -17.57 -14.46
N ALA A 14 0.92 -18.25 -13.32
CA ALA A 14 0.58 -17.70 -12.01
C ALA A 14 1.44 -16.49 -11.62
N ILE A 15 2.73 -16.49 -12.01
CA ILE A 15 3.63 -15.35 -11.84
C ILE A 15 3.21 -14.18 -12.74
N LEU A 16 2.85 -14.45 -14.00
CA LEU A 16 2.36 -13.42 -14.92
C LEU A 16 1.15 -12.68 -14.36
N LEU A 17 0.16 -13.41 -13.82
CA LEU A 17 -1.01 -12.79 -13.23
C LEU A 17 -0.63 -11.83 -12.08
N ARG A 18 0.32 -12.21 -11.22
CA ARG A 18 0.82 -11.35 -10.14
C ARG A 18 1.52 -10.10 -10.71
N CYS A 19 2.38 -10.28 -11.71
CA CYS A 19 3.03 -9.17 -12.40
C CYS A 19 2.04 -8.21 -13.07
N CYS A 20 0.91 -8.69 -13.59
CA CYS A 20 -0.12 -7.80 -14.14
C CYS A 20 -0.73 -6.88 -13.06
N ILE A 21 -0.84 -7.36 -11.81
CA ILE A 21 -1.41 -6.57 -10.71
C ILE A 21 -0.46 -5.47 -10.23
N THR A 22 0.87 -5.64 -10.38
CA THR A 22 1.85 -4.70 -9.82
C THR A 22 1.73 -3.27 -10.36
N TYR A 23 1.18 -3.11 -11.57
CA TYR A 23 0.93 -1.82 -12.23
C TYR A 23 -0.28 -1.06 -11.67
N HIS A 24 -1.16 -1.73 -10.93
CA HIS A 24 -2.32 -1.09 -10.32
C HIS A 24 -1.93 -0.31 -9.05
N SER A 25 -2.90 0.45 -8.53
CA SER A 25 -2.76 1.20 -7.29
C SER A 25 -2.50 0.31 -6.08
N HIS A 26 -1.98 0.89 -5.00
CA HIS A 26 -1.78 0.21 -3.72
C HIS A 26 -2.58 0.84 -2.59
N SER A 27 -2.63 0.18 -1.43
CA SER A 27 -3.38 0.68 -0.29
C SER A 27 -2.84 2.01 0.20
N GLY A 28 -3.69 3.03 0.15
CA GLY A 28 -3.36 4.38 0.62
C GLY A 28 -2.57 5.25 -0.38
N GLU A 29 -2.43 4.83 -1.64
CA GLU A 29 -1.74 5.61 -2.68
C GLU A 29 -2.35 7.01 -2.80
N SER A 30 -1.48 8.02 -2.64
CA SER A 30 -1.75 9.45 -2.65
C SER A 30 -2.84 9.88 -1.66
N LYS A 31 -2.84 9.29 -0.45
CA LYS A 31 -3.78 9.63 0.64
C LYS A 31 -3.05 10.07 1.92
N PRO A 32 -2.40 11.25 1.94
CA PRO A 32 -1.84 11.80 3.16
C PRO A 32 -2.93 12.09 4.22
N PRO A 33 -2.57 12.22 5.52
CA PRO A 33 -1.21 12.11 6.06
C PRO A 33 -0.79 10.67 6.38
N MET A 34 -1.75 9.75 6.53
CA MET A 34 -1.49 8.39 7.03
C MET A 34 -1.26 7.36 5.93
N TYR A 35 -1.72 7.56 4.69
CA TYR A 35 -1.62 6.53 3.63
C TYR A 35 -2.27 5.20 4.06
N GLY A 36 -1.69 4.05 3.72
CA GLY A 36 -2.27 2.72 3.93
C GLY A 36 -1.23 1.64 4.23
N ASP A 37 -1.61 0.37 4.03
CA ASP A 37 -0.78 -0.79 4.40
C ASP A 37 0.59 -0.80 3.69
N TYR A 38 0.69 -0.20 2.49
CA TYR A 38 1.96 -0.03 1.79
C TYR A 38 2.95 0.83 2.58
N GLU A 39 2.48 1.98 3.08
CA GLU A 39 3.29 2.88 3.91
C GLU A 39 3.64 2.24 5.24
N ALA A 40 2.75 1.42 5.81
CA ALA A 40 3.07 0.66 7.01
C ALA A 40 4.28 -0.27 6.80
N GLN A 41 4.30 -1.05 5.72
CA GLN A 41 5.43 -1.93 5.41
C GLN A 41 6.72 -1.13 5.14
N ARG A 42 6.64 -0.02 4.40
CA ARG A 42 7.80 0.85 4.16
C ARG A 42 8.33 1.43 5.47
N HIS A 43 7.44 1.95 6.31
CA HIS A 43 7.81 2.52 7.60
C HIS A 43 8.49 1.48 8.50
N TRP A 44 8.02 0.22 8.48
CA TRP A 44 8.68 -0.87 9.20
C TRP A 44 10.12 -1.13 8.72
N GLN A 45 10.38 -1.01 7.41
CA GLN A 45 11.75 -1.11 6.88
C GLN A 45 12.63 0.05 7.35
N GLU A 46 12.09 1.28 7.38
CA GLU A 46 12.76 2.47 7.91
C GLU A 46 13.12 2.30 9.40
N ILE A 47 12.15 1.98 10.26
CA ILE A 47 12.41 1.92 11.71
C ILE A 47 13.33 0.76 12.08
N THR A 48 13.19 -0.40 11.43
CA THR A 48 14.02 -1.57 11.76
C THR A 48 15.47 -1.34 11.36
N LEU A 49 15.71 -0.70 10.20
CA LEU A 49 17.05 -0.37 9.73
C LEU A 49 17.73 0.70 10.60
N ASN A 50 17.02 1.78 10.93
CA ASN A 50 17.65 2.97 11.50
C ASN A 50 17.66 3.00 13.04
N LEU A 51 16.79 2.22 13.70
CA LEU A 51 16.67 2.25 15.16
C LEU A 51 17.21 0.97 15.80
N PRO A 52 17.78 1.07 17.02
CA PRO A 52 18.17 -0.11 17.78
C PRO A 52 16.95 -0.97 18.11
N LEU A 53 17.16 -2.29 18.22
CA LEU A 53 16.10 -3.30 18.38
C LEU A 53 15.15 -3.03 19.55
N ASN A 54 15.67 -2.50 20.66
CA ASN A 54 14.86 -2.17 21.83
C ASN A 54 13.91 -0.98 21.62
N LYS A 55 13.99 -0.27 20.49
CA LYS A 55 13.10 0.85 20.13
C LYS A 55 12.02 0.50 19.10
N TRP A 56 12.02 -0.70 18.53
CA TRP A 56 11.11 -1.06 17.43
C TRP A 56 9.63 -1.10 17.82
N TYR A 57 9.31 -1.54 19.04
CA TYR A 57 7.93 -1.74 19.52
C TYR A 57 7.49 -0.74 20.59
N ILE A 58 8.29 0.31 20.84
CA ILE A 58 8.01 1.31 21.88
C ILE A 58 7.91 2.69 21.26
N ASN A 59 7.07 3.53 21.87
CA ASN A 59 6.91 4.92 21.44
C ASN A 59 8.14 5.73 21.86
N THR A 60 8.76 6.41 20.89
CA THR A 60 9.94 7.26 21.10
C THR A 60 9.86 8.51 20.24
N THR A 61 10.79 9.44 20.41
CA THR A 61 10.93 10.63 19.55
C THR A 61 11.21 10.29 18.08
N ASP A 62 11.75 9.10 17.81
CA ASP A 62 12.12 8.64 16.47
C ASP A 62 11.14 7.59 15.91
N ASN A 63 10.33 6.98 16.77
CA ASN A 63 9.33 5.95 16.42
C ASN A 63 7.99 6.31 17.05
N ASP A 64 7.10 6.89 16.25
CA ASP A 64 5.75 7.23 16.67
C ASP A 64 4.83 6.04 16.41
N LEU A 65 4.38 5.36 17.46
CA LEU A 65 3.54 4.17 17.32
C LEU A 65 2.13 4.47 16.78
N GLN A 66 1.72 5.74 16.73
CA GLN A 66 0.49 6.16 16.06
C GLN A 66 0.67 6.25 14.54
N TYR A 67 1.89 6.45 14.05
CA TYR A 67 2.22 6.43 12.63
C TYR A 67 2.74 5.05 12.22
N TRP A 68 1.82 4.11 11.97
CA TRP A 68 2.15 2.75 11.54
C TRP A 68 3.19 2.01 12.39
N GLY A 69 3.04 2.08 13.71
CA GLY A 69 3.89 1.29 14.62
C GLY A 69 3.87 -0.20 14.29
N LEU A 70 4.96 -0.90 14.62
CA LEU A 70 5.13 -2.30 14.28
C LEU A 70 4.18 -3.20 15.11
N ASP A 71 3.24 -3.84 14.41
CA ASP A 71 2.14 -4.62 15.01
C ASP A 71 2.28 -6.14 14.83
N TYR A 72 3.33 -6.59 14.14
CA TYR A 72 3.57 -8.00 13.83
C TYR A 72 4.72 -8.59 14.68
N PRO A 73 4.77 -9.91 14.87
CA PRO A 73 5.81 -10.54 15.67
C PRO A 73 7.23 -10.38 15.07
N PRO A 74 8.27 -10.71 15.86
CA PRO A 74 9.65 -10.39 15.51
C PRO A 74 10.14 -10.89 14.15
N LEU A 75 9.62 -12.00 13.63
CA LEU A 75 10.06 -12.51 12.33
C LEU A 75 9.70 -11.56 11.18
N THR A 76 8.54 -10.87 11.26
CA THR A 76 8.24 -9.78 10.31
C THR A 76 9.22 -8.63 10.48
N ALA A 77 9.55 -8.24 11.72
CA ALA A 77 10.51 -7.14 11.94
C ALA A 77 11.90 -7.47 11.37
N TYR A 78 12.37 -8.71 11.50
CA TYR A 78 13.62 -9.15 10.86
C TYR A 78 13.53 -9.19 9.33
N HIS A 79 12.37 -9.56 8.78
CA HIS A 79 12.14 -9.47 7.34
C HIS A 79 12.17 -8.02 6.85
N SER A 80 11.48 -7.09 7.55
CA SER A 80 11.55 -5.66 7.28
C SER A 80 12.96 -5.10 7.41
N LEU A 81 13.75 -5.57 8.39
CA LEU A 81 15.16 -5.21 8.54
C LEU A 81 15.98 -5.63 7.31
N LEU A 82 15.81 -6.88 6.85
CA LEU A 82 16.47 -7.39 5.66
C LEU A 82 16.11 -6.54 4.44
N LEU A 83 14.82 -6.28 4.22
CA LEU A 83 14.36 -5.46 3.11
C LEU A 83 14.82 -4.00 3.22
N GLY A 84 14.90 -3.44 4.44
CA GLY A 84 15.44 -2.11 4.68
C GLY A 84 16.92 -2.00 4.29
N HIS A 85 17.73 -3.03 4.57
CA HIS A 85 19.12 -3.07 4.10
C HIS A 85 19.22 -3.12 2.57
N VAL A 86 18.33 -3.86 1.91
CA VAL A 86 18.28 -3.91 0.44
C VAL A 86 17.82 -2.56 -0.12
N ALA A 87 16.76 -1.96 0.44
CA ALA A 87 16.24 -0.66 0.07
C ALA A 87 17.33 0.42 0.16
N ASN A 88 18.04 0.49 1.29
CA ASN A 88 19.11 1.47 1.52
C ASN A 88 20.29 1.32 0.55
N ARG A 89 20.56 0.11 0.04
CA ARG A 89 21.58 -0.09 -1.00
C ARG A 89 21.12 0.33 -2.39
N ILE A 90 19.83 0.25 -2.66
CA ILE A 90 19.25 0.65 -3.96
C ILE A 90 19.09 2.17 -4.00
N ASP A 91 18.36 2.72 -3.02
CA ASP A 91 18.18 4.16 -2.82
C ASP A 91 17.97 4.43 -1.32
N PRO A 92 18.94 5.10 -0.65
CA PRO A 92 18.81 5.49 0.75
C PRO A 92 17.54 6.31 1.06
N SER A 93 16.97 7.03 0.08
CA SER A 93 15.79 7.86 0.33
C SER A 93 14.52 7.05 0.63
N PHE A 94 14.48 5.75 0.30
CA PHE A 94 13.30 4.89 0.56
C PHE A 94 13.06 4.66 2.06
N VAL A 95 14.14 4.69 2.84
CA VAL A 95 14.16 4.30 4.26
C VAL A 95 14.89 5.33 5.12
N LYS A 96 14.97 6.59 4.66
CA LYS A 96 15.63 7.66 5.40
C LYS A 96 14.76 8.11 6.58
N LEU A 97 15.29 7.91 7.78
CA LEU A 97 14.58 8.17 9.03
C LEU A 97 13.93 9.58 9.04
N ARG A 98 12.62 9.64 9.35
CA ARG A 98 11.75 10.84 9.39
C ARG A 98 11.45 11.50 8.03
N GLU A 99 12.37 11.44 7.07
CA GLU A 99 12.19 12.07 5.76
C GLU A 99 11.41 11.19 4.78
N SER A 100 11.52 9.86 4.88
CA SER A 100 10.84 8.93 3.98
C SER A 100 9.37 8.65 4.33
N ARG A 101 8.77 9.38 5.28
CA ARG A 101 7.36 9.20 5.65
C ARG A 101 6.45 9.63 4.51
N GLY A 102 5.57 8.73 4.06
CA GLY A 102 4.72 8.95 2.91
C GLY A 102 5.48 9.02 1.58
N PHE A 103 6.60 8.31 1.47
CA PHE A 103 7.44 8.36 0.28
C PHE A 103 6.78 7.64 -0.92
N GLU A 104 6.32 8.43 -1.88
CA GLU A 104 5.73 7.95 -3.14
C GLU A 104 6.68 8.21 -4.31
N ASN A 105 7.14 7.14 -4.93
CA ASN A 105 7.95 7.17 -6.15
C ASN A 105 7.68 5.88 -6.94
N ALA A 106 7.62 5.98 -8.26
CA ALA A 106 7.52 4.82 -9.15
C ALA A 106 8.63 3.78 -8.88
N ALA A 107 9.89 4.20 -8.69
CA ALA A 107 11.00 3.31 -8.40
C ALA A 107 10.80 2.53 -7.08
N HIS A 108 10.34 3.23 -6.04
CA HIS A 108 10.04 2.63 -4.74
C HIS A 108 8.86 1.65 -4.84
N LYS A 109 7.79 2.01 -5.57
CA LYS A 109 6.66 1.12 -5.87
C LYS A 109 7.12 -0.16 -6.54
N HIS A 110 7.98 -0.08 -7.55
CA HIS A 110 8.53 -1.25 -8.23
C HIS A 110 9.37 -2.12 -7.28
N PHE A 111 10.25 -1.51 -6.48
CA PHE A 111 11.04 -2.21 -5.47
C PHE A 111 10.15 -3.01 -4.50
N MET A 112 9.15 -2.34 -3.91
CA MET A 112 8.23 -2.96 -2.96
C MET A 112 7.41 -4.09 -3.62
N ARG A 113 6.89 -3.89 -4.83
CA ARG A 113 6.16 -4.94 -5.56
C ARG A 113 7.04 -6.16 -5.84
N LEU A 114 8.32 -5.95 -6.17
CA LEU A 114 9.27 -7.04 -6.39
C LEU A 114 9.53 -7.83 -5.09
N THR A 115 9.70 -7.17 -3.95
CA THR A 115 10.02 -7.87 -2.70
C THR A 115 8.89 -8.82 -2.29
N VAL A 116 7.62 -8.43 -2.46
CA VAL A 116 6.48 -9.34 -2.27
C VAL A 116 6.48 -10.47 -3.28
N LEU A 117 6.73 -10.20 -4.56
CA LEU A 117 6.80 -11.22 -5.61
C LEU A 117 7.90 -12.26 -5.36
N ILE A 118 9.09 -11.82 -4.94
CA ILE A 118 10.20 -12.70 -4.57
C ILE A 118 9.78 -13.58 -3.39
N ALA A 119 9.22 -12.99 -2.32
CA ALA A 119 8.77 -13.74 -1.17
C ALA A 119 7.71 -14.81 -1.52
N ASP A 120 6.76 -14.48 -2.40
CA ASP A 120 5.73 -15.39 -2.89
C ASP A 120 6.32 -16.56 -3.71
N ILE A 121 7.23 -16.26 -4.64
CA ILE A 121 7.92 -17.26 -5.48
C ILE A 121 8.77 -18.24 -4.66
N PHE A 122 9.43 -17.78 -3.60
CA PHE A 122 10.31 -18.63 -2.80
C PHE A 122 9.59 -19.39 -1.68
N ILE A 123 8.43 -18.91 -1.21
CA ILE A 123 7.79 -19.46 -0.01
C ILE A 123 6.42 -20.06 -0.32
N TYR A 124 5.48 -19.29 -0.88
CA TYR A 124 4.10 -19.75 -1.03
C TYR A 124 3.87 -20.63 -2.26
N LEU A 125 4.37 -20.23 -3.44
CA LEU A 125 4.25 -21.02 -4.67
C LEU A 125 4.81 -22.45 -4.48
N PRO A 126 6.05 -22.63 -3.96
CA PRO A 126 6.60 -23.95 -3.71
C PRO A 126 5.81 -24.73 -2.65
N ALA A 127 5.28 -24.06 -1.62
CA ALA A 127 4.48 -24.71 -0.57
C ALA A 127 3.20 -25.35 -1.14
N ILE A 128 2.45 -24.63 -1.97
CA ILE A 128 1.24 -25.14 -2.62
C ILE A 128 1.56 -26.30 -3.56
N ILE A 129 2.59 -26.14 -4.40
CA ILE A 129 3.04 -27.18 -5.33
C ILE A 129 3.48 -28.42 -4.55
N TYR A 130 4.26 -28.25 -3.48
CA TYR A 130 4.74 -29.33 -2.61
C TYR A 130 3.58 -30.07 -1.95
N PHE A 131 2.61 -29.35 -1.39
CA PHE A 131 1.43 -29.94 -0.77
C PHE A 131 0.65 -30.80 -1.76
N ILE A 132 0.32 -30.26 -2.94
CA ILE A 132 -0.53 -30.95 -3.90
C ILE A 132 0.19 -32.16 -4.51
N ILE A 133 1.47 -32.04 -4.88
CA ILE A 133 2.25 -33.15 -5.44
C ILE A 133 2.36 -34.32 -4.46
N ASN A 134 2.54 -34.04 -3.17
CA ASN A 134 2.74 -35.09 -2.16
C ASN A 134 1.46 -35.56 -1.48
N SER A 135 0.31 -34.95 -1.76
CA SER A 135 -0.95 -35.41 -1.19
C SER A 135 -1.41 -36.72 -1.87
N HIS A 136 -1.44 -37.80 -1.08
CA HIS A 136 -1.77 -39.15 -1.54
C HIS A 136 -3.20 -39.31 -2.10
N SER A 137 -4.09 -38.33 -1.86
CA SER A 137 -5.50 -38.36 -2.24
C SER A 137 -5.75 -38.13 -3.74
N TRP A 138 -4.75 -37.66 -4.51
CA TRP A 138 -4.89 -37.43 -5.95
C TRP A 138 -4.61 -38.69 -6.77
N ASP A 139 -5.21 -39.81 -6.39
CA ASP A 139 -4.99 -41.07 -7.09
C ASP A 139 -5.66 -41.07 -8.48
N ASN A 140 -4.98 -41.72 -9.43
CA ASN A 140 -5.15 -41.60 -10.88
C ASN A 140 -6.49 -42.15 -11.42
N ARG A 141 -7.64 -41.55 -11.08
CA ARG A 141 -8.85 -41.76 -11.88
C ARG A 141 -8.71 -41.02 -13.21
N GLN A 142 -8.34 -41.78 -14.24
CA GLN A 142 -8.22 -41.33 -15.63
C GLN A 142 -9.46 -40.51 -16.02
N PHE A 143 -9.25 -39.21 -16.21
CA PHE A 143 -10.22 -38.39 -16.91
C PHE A 143 -10.14 -38.76 -18.40
N SER A 144 -11.31 -38.91 -19.03
CA SER A 144 -11.42 -39.20 -20.46
C SER A 144 -10.60 -38.17 -21.27
N GLU A 145 -9.82 -38.69 -22.22
CA GLU A 145 -8.93 -37.94 -23.10
C GLU A 145 -9.67 -36.84 -23.89
N SER A 146 -9.66 -35.59 -23.42
CA SER A 146 -9.99 -34.45 -24.28
C SER A 146 -9.49 -33.09 -23.79
N ASN A 147 -8.27 -32.99 -23.25
CA ASN A 147 -7.65 -31.69 -22.96
C ASN A 147 -6.34 -31.51 -23.75
N ILE A 148 -6.22 -30.37 -24.45
CA ILE A 148 -5.19 -30.02 -25.45
C ILE A 148 -3.74 -30.17 -24.93
N PHE A 149 -3.51 -30.00 -23.62
CA PHE A 149 -2.19 -30.10 -22.96
C PHE A 149 -2.02 -31.33 -22.06
N LYS A 150 -2.98 -32.26 -22.06
CA LYS A 150 -3.01 -33.43 -21.16
C LYS A 150 -2.81 -33.07 -19.68
N PHE A 151 -3.38 -31.96 -19.22
CA PHE A 151 -3.37 -31.59 -17.79
C PHE A 151 -4.03 -32.69 -16.95
N THR A 152 -3.36 -33.07 -15.87
CA THR A 152 -3.88 -33.99 -14.85
C THR A 152 -4.75 -33.23 -13.86
N LYS A 153 -5.56 -33.95 -13.05
CA LYS A 153 -6.31 -33.32 -11.94
C LYS A 153 -5.41 -32.57 -10.97
N ARG A 154 -4.18 -33.06 -10.77
CA ARG A 154 -3.16 -32.43 -9.93
C ARG A 154 -2.74 -31.08 -10.50
N ASP A 155 -2.46 -31.02 -11.81
CA ASP A 155 -2.09 -29.78 -12.49
C ASP A 155 -3.22 -28.74 -12.39
N ILE A 156 -4.47 -29.18 -12.54
CA ILE A 156 -5.65 -28.31 -12.41
C ILE A 156 -5.73 -27.72 -11.01
N ALA A 157 -5.52 -28.54 -9.98
CA ALA A 157 -5.57 -28.10 -8.60
C ALA A 157 -4.43 -27.13 -8.24
N ILE A 158 -3.23 -27.40 -8.73
CA ILE A 158 -2.08 -26.49 -8.57
C ILE A 158 -2.44 -25.14 -9.19
N LEU A 159 -2.97 -25.13 -10.42
CA LEU A 159 -3.38 -23.89 -11.04
C LEU A 159 -4.41 -23.16 -10.19
N ILE A 160 -5.55 -23.80 -9.86
CA ILE A 160 -6.65 -23.20 -9.08
C ILE A 160 -6.14 -22.56 -7.78
N ALA A 161 -5.28 -23.28 -7.05
CA ALA A 161 -4.69 -22.75 -5.82
C ALA A 161 -3.76 -21.56 -6.06
N LEU A 162 -2.91 -21.62 -7.09
CA LEU A 162 -1.95 -20.55 -7.39
C LEU A 162 -2.60 -19.29 -8.00
N ILE A 163 -3.76 -19.42 -8.65
CA ILE A 163 -4.48 -18.32 -9.29
C ILE A 163 -5.63 -17.75 -8.43
N TYR A 164 -5.75 -18.16 -7.17
CA TYR A 164 -6.81 -17.68 -6.28
C TYR A 164 -6.76 -16.14 -6.15
N PRO A 165 -7.81 -15.41 -6.60
CA PRO A 165 -7.75 -13.97 -6.80
C PRO A 165 -7.69 -13.20 -5.47
N GLY A 166 -8.26 -13.74 -4.39
CA GLY A 166 -8.23 -13.10 -3.07
C GLY A 166 -6.82 -12.89 -2.54
N LEU A 167 -5.96 -13.91 -2.61
CA LEU A 167 -4.58 -13.77 -2.14
C LEU A 167 -3.75 -12.91 -3.09
N ILE A 168 -3.93 -13.06 -4.42
CA ILE A 168 -3.20 -12.27 -5.41
C ILE A 168 -3.47 -10.77 -5.22
N LEU A 169 -4.73 -10.34 -5.12
CA LEU A 169 -5.04 -8.91 -4.99
C LEU A 169 -4.62 -8.34 -3.65
N ILE A 170 -4.69 -9.12 -2.56
CA ILE A 170 -4.26 -8.62 -1.25
C ILE A 170 -2.73 -8.45 -1.20
N ASP A 171 -1.96 -9.42 -1.68
CA ASP A 171 -0.51 -9.34 -1.60
C ASP A 171 0.07 -8.41 -2.68
N HIS A 172 -0.36 -8.56 -3.93
CA HIS A 172 0.23 -7.85 -5.08
C HIS A 172 -0.49 -6.58 -5.50
N GLY A 173 -1.71 -6.34 -5.01
CA GLY A 173 -2.50 -5.13 -5.22
C GLY A 173 -2.54 -4.23 -3.99
N HIS A 174 -3.26 -4.65 -2.95
CA HIS A 174 -3.39 -3.94 -1.67
C HIS A 174 -2.03 -3.73 -0.97
N PHE A 175 -1.09 -4.66 -1.18
CA PHE A 175 0.28 -4.68 -0.67
C PHE A 175 0.42 -5.29 0.73
N GLN A 176 0.57 -6.60 0.79
CA GLN A 176 0.83 -7.34 2.02
C GLN A 176 1.76 -8.54 1.77
N TYR A 177 2.46 -8.96 2.83
CA TYR A 177 3.28 -10.18 2.80
C TYR A 177 2.54 -11.37 3.44
N ASN A 178 1.30 -11.69 3.05
CA ASN A 178 0.62 -12.85 3.62
C ASN A 178 1.20 -14.17 3.10
N CYS A 179 1.70 -14.19 1.86
CA CYS A 179 2.35 -15.33 1.22
C CYS A 179 3.46 -15.96 2.09
N VAL A 180 4.22 -15.17 2.86
CA VAL A 180 5.27 -15.71 3.74
C VAL A 180 4.68 -16.57 4.85
N SER A 181 3.75 -16.00 5.64
CA SER A 181 3.05 -16.70 6.72
C SER A 181 2.30 -17.92 6.20
N LEU A 182 1.47 -17.72 5.19
CA LEU A 182 0.62 -18.74 4.61
C LEU A 182 1.44 -19.84 3.94
N GLY A 183 2.61 -19.52 3.35
CA GLY A 183 3.49 -20.51 2.74
C GLY A 183 4.21 -21.36 3.78
N PHE A 184 4.69 -20.78 4.90
CA PHE A 184 5.18 -21.56 6.03
C PHE A 184 4.07 -22.45 6.62
N PHE A 185 2.86 -21.92 6.75
CA PHE A 185 1.69 -22.68 7.21
C PHE A 185 1.36 -23.87 6.27
N VAL A 186 1.25 -23.65 4.97
CA VAL A 186 0.95 -24.73 4.00
C VAL A 186 2.04 -25.80 4.02
N THR A 187 3.31 -25.39 4.09
CA THR A 187 4.44 -26.33 4.19
C THR A 187 4.37 -27.11 5.51
N ALA A 188 4.05 -26.46 6.62
CA ALA A 188 3.85 -27.11 7.91
C ALA A 188 2.75 -28.17 7.83
N VAL A 189 1.59 -27.85 7.24
CA VAL A 189 0.49 -28.80 7.02
C VAL A 189 0.95 -29.97 6.17
N ALA A 190 1.64 -29.72 5.05
CA ALA A 190 2.12 -30.76 4.14
C ALA A 190 3.06 -31.76 4.86
N VAL A 191 4.01 -31.24 5.64
CA VAL A 191 5.01 -32.04 6.34
C VAL A 191 4.43 -32.77 7.56
N VAL A 192 3.46 -32.16 8.27
CA VAL A 192 2.69 -32.83 9.33
C VAL A 192 1.86 -33.99 8.77
N LEU A 193 1.23 -33.83 7.61
CA LEU A 193 0.47 -34.90 6.95
C LEU A 193 1.35 -36.06 6.46
N GLN A 194 2.66 -35.83 6.35
CA GLN A 194 3.70 -36.84 6.07
C GLN A 194 4.32 -37.41 7.34
N ASP A 195 3.69 -37.21 8.50
CA ASP A 195 4.11 -37.70 9.82
C ASP A 195 5.45 -37.11 10.33
N SER A 196 5.93 -36.01 9.72
CA SER A 196 7.11 -35.28 10.16
C SER A 196 6.72 -34.11 11.08
N PHE A 197 6.33 -34.46 12.30
CA PHE A 197 5.74 -33.51 13.25
C PHE A 197 6.72 -32.45 13.76
N VAL A 198 7.99 -32.78 13.97
CA VAL A 198 8.99 -31.83 14.50
C VAL A 198 9.24 -30.68 13.51
N ILE A 199 9.52 -31.01 12.25
CA ILE A 199 9.75 -30.01 11.19
C ILE A 199 8.46 -29.22 10.94
N GLY A 200 7.32 -29.91 10.89
CA GLY A 200 6.01 -29.28 10.76
C GLY A 200 5.74 -28.25 11.85
N SER A 201 6.04 -28.58 13.12
CA SER A 201 5.89 -27.64 14.24
C SER A 201 6.85 -26.46 14.15
N ILE A 202 8.11 -26.65 13.73
CA ILE A 202 9.05 -25.54 13.51
C ILE A 202 8.51 -24.58 12.45
N LEU A 203 8.06 -25.10 11.30
CA LEU A 203 7.50 -24.30 10.21
C LEU A 203 6.22 -23.56 10.65
N PHE A 204 5.36 -24.21 11.46
CA PHE A 204 4.18 -23.55 12.00
C PHE A 204 4.54 -22.42 12.98
N VAL A 205 5.57 -22.60 13.81
CA VAL A 205 6.10 -21.52 14.67
C VAL A 205 6.64 -20.37 13.83
N LEU A 206 7.30 -20.63 12.70
CA LEU A 206 7.73 -19.58 11.77
C LEU A 206 6.53 -18.82 11.17
N ALA A 207 5.49 -19.53 10.72
CA ALA A 207 4.25 -18.90 10.23
C ALA A 207 3.64 -17.97 11.29
N LEU A 208 3.47 -18.48 12.51
CA LEU A 208 2.92 -17.76 13.64
C LEU A 208 3.74 -16.53 14.06
N ASN A 209 5.06 -16.63 14.01
CA ASN A 209 5.95 -15.52 14.32
C ASN A 209 6.13 -14.54 13.17
N TYR A 210 5.67 -14.89 11.96
CA TYR A 210 5.54 -13.94 10.88
C TYR A 210 4.26 -13.11 11.04
N LYS A 211 3.11 -13.77 11.22
CA LYS A 211 1.82 -13.13 11.51
C LYS A 211 1.09 -13.88 12.61
N GLN A 212 0.78 -13.17 13.71
CA GLN A 212 0.10 -13.73 14.88
C GLN A 212 -1.29 -14.29 14.57
N MET A 213 -1.88 -13.89 13.44
CA MET A 213 -3.21 -14.37 13.02
C MET A 213 -3.22 -15.88 12.71
N GLU A 214 -2.07 -16.52 12.48
CA GLU A 214 -1.97 -17.98 12.34
C GLU A 214 -2.35 -18.75 13.61
N LEU A 215 -2.56 -18.07 14.75
CA LEU A 215 -3.18 -18.67 15.94
C LEU A 215 -4.52 -19.35 15.63
N TYR A 216 -5.20 -18.93 14.57
CA TYR A 216 -6.46 -19.52 14.10
C TYR A 216 -6.31 -21.02 13.78
N HIS A 217 -5.09 -21.45 13.44
CA HIS A 217 -4.76 -22.84 13.11
C HIS A 217 -4.07 -23.60 14.24
N ALA A 218 -3.71 -22.93 15.34
CA ALA A 218 -2.87 -23.52 16.39
C ALA A 218 -3.55 -24.70 17.11
N LEU A 219 -4.86 -24.58 17.41
CA LEU A 219 -5.61 -25.64 18.09
C LEU A 219 -5.71 -26.92 17.25
N PRO A 220 -6.08 -26.89 15.95
CA PRO A 220 -6.00 -28.07 15.09
C PRO A 220 -4.63 -28.74 15.06
N PHE A 221 -3.53 -27.98 14.95
CA PHE A 221 -2.18 -28.54 15.00
C PHE A 221 -1.90 -29.24 16.33
N PHE A 222 -2.23 -28.58 17.44
CA PHE A 222 -2.03 -29.11 18.78
C PHE A 222 -2.81 -30.43 19.00
N PHE A 223 -4.12 -30.43 18.73
CA PHE A 223 -4.97 -31.61 18.96
C PHE A 223 -4.68 -32.74 17.98
N TYR A 224 -4.27 -32.44 16.74
CA TYR A 224 -3.83 -33.46 15.79
C TYR A 224 -2.57 -34.16 16.25
N ILE A 225 -1.52 -33.40 16.61
CA ILE A 225 -0.26 -33.95 17.10
C ILE A 225 -0.47 -34.76 18.37
N LEU A 226 -1.26 -34.24 19.31
CA LEU A 226 -1.59 -34.92 20.56
C LEU A 226 -2.39 -36.21 20.30
N GLY A 227 -3.38 -36.18 19.41
CA GLY A 227 -4.16 -37.34 19.01
C GLY A 227 -3.31 -38.43 18.36
N CYS A 228 -2.37 -38.06 17.48
CA CYS A 228 -1.42 -38.98 16.85
C CYS A 228 -0.46 -39.64 17.87
N HIS A 229 -0.14 -38.96 18.98
CA HIS A 229 0.80 -39.43 20.00
C HIS A 229 0.12 -39.69 21.36
N THR A 230 -1.12 -40.19 21.34
CA THR A 230 -1.80 -40.64 22.56
C THR A 230 -1.40 -42.09 22.87
N PRO A 231 -0.83 -42.39 24.06
CA PRO A 231 -0.44 -43.75 24.43
C PRO A 231 -1.61 -44.74 24.33
N ASN A 232 -1.32 -45.99 23.97
CA ASN A 232 -2.28 -47.10 23.81
C ASN A 232 -3.31 -46.96 22.67
N LYS A 233 -3.29 -45.85 21.92
CA LYS A 233 -4.15 -45.63 20.75
C LYS A 233 -3.44 -45.88 19.42
N THR A 234 -2.19 -45.43 19.31
CA THR A 234 -1.44 -45.45 18.05
C THR A 234 -0.07 -46.12 18.17
N ARG A 235 0.67 -45.86 19.26
CA ARG A 235 2.06 -46.30 19.48
C ARG A 235 2.35 -46.58 20.96
N SER A 236 3.55 -47.11 21.26
CA SER A 236 4.00 -47.36 22.62
C SER A 236 4.16 -46.07 23.42
N TRP A 237 3.96 -46.16 24.74
CA TRP A 237 4.01 -45.02 25.66
C TRP A 237 5.34 -44.25 25.60
N SER A 238 6.47 -44.97 25.54
CA SER A 238 7.80 -44.38 25.43
C SER A 238 8.01 -43.62 24.12
N HIS A 239 7.50 -44.13 23.00
CA HIS A 239 7.58 -43.45 21.72
C HIS A 239 6.75 -42.17 21.73
N CYS A 240 5.51 -42.23 22.20
CA CYS A 240 4.61 -41.08 22.27
C CYS A 240 5.20 -39.93 23.09
N ILE A 241 5.67 -40.22 24.31
CA ILE A 241 6.25 -39.19 25.19
C ILE A 241 7.54 -38.63 24.60
N ARG A 242 8.42 -39.47 24.06
CA ARG A 242 9.65 -39.02 23.43
C ARG A 242 9.36 -38.06 22.27
N MET A 243 8.38 -38.38 21.43
CA MET A 243 7.97 -37.51 20.32
C MET A 243 7.39 -36.19 20.81
N LEU A 244 6.50 -36.21 21.82
CA LEU A 244 5.95 -34.99 22.41
C LEU A 244 7.04 -34.11 23.04
N ILE A 245 8.07 -34.70 23.67
CA ILE A 245 9.23 -33.97 24.20
C ILE A 245 10.01 -33.32 23.06
N TYR A 246 10.32 -34.04 21.97
CA TYR A 246 11.04 -33.47 20.84
C TYR A 246 10.27 -32.34 20.16
N ILE A 247 8.96 -32.50 19.98
CA ILE A 247 8.10 -31.47 19.40
C ILE A 247 8.06 -30.24 20.33
N SER A 248 7.83 -30.44 21.63
CA SER A 248 7.79 -29.35 22.60
C SER A 248 9.13 -28.60 22.67
N PHE A 249 10.24 -29.34 22.68
CA PHE A 249 11.59 -28.77 22.65
C PHE A 249 11.83 -27.96 21.37
N ALA A 250 11.45 -28.48 20.21
CA ALA A 250 11.60 -27.78 18.93
C ALA A 250 10.79 -26.48 18.88
N VAL A 251 9.53 -26.50 19.37
CA VAL A 251 8.68 -25.32 19.47
C VAL A 251 9.29 -24.27 20.40
N LEU A 252 9.67 -24.67 21.62
CA LEU A 252 10.26 -23.77 22.62
C LEU A 252 11.60 -23.19 22.16
N LEU A 253 12.46 -24.01 21.55
CA LEU A 253 13.73 -23.58 21.00
C LEU A 253 13.53 -22.56 19.88
N MET A 254 12.60 -22.82 18.95
CA MET A 254 12.35 -21.90 17.84
C MET A 254 11.76 -20.56 18.33
N PHE A 255 10.82 -20.59 19.29
CA PHE A 255 10.36 -19.37 19.95
C PHE A 255 11.50 -18.63 20.64
N TYR A 256 12.35 -19.33 21.39
CA TYR A 256 13.51 -18.73 22.03
C TYR A 256 14.43 -18.07 21.01
N VAL A 257 14.80 -18.75 19.92
CA VAL A 257 15.68 -18.20 18.88
C VAL A 257 15.12 -16.90 18.28
N ILE A 258 13.82 -16.86 17.97
CA ILE A 258 13.17 -15.67 17.38
C ILE A 258 13.08 -14.53 18.40
N TRP A 259 12.70 -14.84 19.64
CA TRP A 259 12.38 -13.86 20.68
C TRP A 259 13.56 -13.48 21.57
N MET A 260 14.71 -14.16 21.48
CA MET A 260 15.87 -13.96 22.35
C MET A 260 16.26 -12.48 22.53
N PRO A 261 16.27 -11.63 21.48
CA PRO A 261 16.57 -10.20 21.67
C PRO A 261 15.53 -9.43 22.51
N PHE A 262 14.27 -9.84 22.45
CA PHE A 262 13.13 -9.23 23.15
C PHE A 262 12.95 -9.74 24.59
N LEU A 263 13.59 -10.87 24.93
CA LEU A 263 13.60 -11.43 26.29
C LEU A 263 14.62 -10.77 27.23
N LYS A 264 15.43 -9.82 26.74
CA LYS A 264 16.49 -9.16 27.53
C LYS A 264 15.96 -8.31 28.68
N SER A 265 14.79 -7.71 28.54
CA SER A 265 14.12 -6.94 29.60
C SER A 265 12.64 -7.27 29.64
N ARG A 266 12.05 -7.22 30.86
CA ARG A 266 10.62 -7.45 31.05
C ARG A 266 9.78 -6.42 30.29
N ASP A 267 10.19 -5.15 30.36
CA ASP A 267 9.45 -4.06 29.72
C ASP A 267 9.44 -4.19 28.20
N LEU A 268 10.56 -4.60 27.58
CA LEU A 268 10.63 -4.84 26.13
C LEU A 268 9.72 -5.99 25.72
N PHE A 269 9.75 -7.11 26.45
CA PHE A 269 8.89 -8.26 26.20
C PHE A 269 7.40 -7.88 26.25
N PHE A 270 6.96 -7.22 27.33
CA PHE A 270 5.56 -6.82 27.49
C PHE A 270 5.14 -5.73 26.48
N SER A 271 6.05 -4.82 26.13
CA SER A 271 5.77 -3.81 25.09
C SER A 271 5.54 -4.48 23.74
N THR A 272 6.40 -5.43 23.35
CA THR A 272 6.21 -6.20 22.12
C THR A 272 4.89 -6.98 22.17
N VAL A 273 4.63 -7.77 23.22
CA VAL A 273 3.40 -8.57 23.33
C VAL A 273 2.13 -7.70 23.28
N SER A 274 2.11 -6.56 23.95
CA SER A 274 0.94 -5.66 23.94
C SER A 274 0.68 -5.02 22.57
N ARG A 275 1.72 -4.85 21.73
CA ARG A 275 1.55 -4.43 20.32
C ARG A 275 0.93 -5.52 19.45
N LEU A 276 1.30 -6.77 19.67
CA LEU A 276 0.77 -7.89 18.87
C LEU A 276 -0.72 -8.16 19.16
N PHE A 277 -1.17 -7.88 20.39
CA PHE A 277 -2.55 -8.11 20.84
C PHE A 277 -3.14 -6.84 21.49
N PRO A 278 -3.55 -5.84 20.69
CA PRO A 278 -4.04 -4.57 21.19
C PRO A 278 -5.50 -4.68 21.69
N PHE A 279 -5.68 -4.99 22.98
CA PHE A 279 -7.01 -5.10 23.60
C PHE A 279 -7.82 -3.79 23.66
N SER A 280 -7.19 -2.65 23.36
CA SER A 280 -7.83 -1.33 23.37
C SER A 280 -8.72 -1.06 22.16
N ARG A 281 -8.60 -1.83 21.07
CA ARG A 281 -9.43 -1.69 19.86
C ARG A 281 -10.78 -2.40 20.06
N GLY A 282 -11.88 -1.75 19.69
CA GLY A 282 -13.24 -2.29 19.87
C GLY A 282 -13.56 -3.48 18.95
N VAL A 283 -14.70 -4.17 19.17
CA VAL A 283 -15.06 -5.46 18.52
C VAL A 283 -15.12 -5.43 16.98
N PHE A 284 -15.45 -4.28 16.38
CA PHE A 284 -15.55 -4.13 14.92
C PHE A 284 -15.31 -2.68 14.54
N GLU A 285 -14.05 -2.23 14.44
CA GLU A 285 -13.74 -0.86 13.97
C GLU A 285 -14.19 -0.64 12.53
N ASP A 286 -14.09 -1.69 11.70
CA ASP A 286 -14.54 -1.71 10.31
C ASP A 286 -15.69 -2.71 10.07
N LYS A 287 -16.37 -2.57 8.92
CA LYS A 287 -17.50 -3.42 8.52
C LYS A 287 -17.00 -4.77 8.00
N VAL A 288 -16.86 -5.75 8.89
CA VAL A 288 -16.40 -7.10 8.56
C VAL A 288 -17.58 -8.06 8.45
N ALA A 289 -17.48 -9.08 7.59
CA ALA A 289 -18.47 -10.16 7.46
C ALA A 289 -18.45 -11.16 8.64
N ASN A 290 -18.38 -10.66 9.87
CA ASN A 290 -18.44 -11.46 11.10
C ASN A 290 -19.85 -11.41 11.73
N ILE A 291 -20.12 -12.32 12.67
CA ILE A 291 -21.46 -12.42 13.26
C ILE A 291 -21.81 -11.16 14.07
N TRP A 292 -20.80 -10.53 14.68
CA TRP A 292 -20.97 -9.35 15.51
C TRP A 292 -21.43 -8.14 14.69
N CYS A 293 -20.87 -7.95 13.49
CA CYS A 293 -21.29 -6.87 12.59
C CYS A 293 -22.73 -7.07 12.12
N ALA A 294 -23.12 -8.32 11.81
CA ALA A 294 -24.49 -8.65 11.42
C ALA A 294 -25.49 -8.40 12.57
N ILE A 295 -25.18 -8.88 13.78
CA ILE A 295 -26.00 -8.66 14.98
C ILE A 295 -26.07 -7.16 15.30
N ASN A 296 -24.96 -6.42 15.17
CA ASN A 296 -24.90 -4.99 15.47
C ASN A 296 -25.82 -4.11 14.58
N VAL A 297 -26.29 -4.62 13.44
CA VAL A 297 -27.31 -3.95 12.63
C VAL A 297 -28.61 -3.82 13.43
N PHE A 298 -29.05 -4.91 14.05
CA PHE A 298 -30.33 -5.01 14.78
C PHE A 298 -30.20 -4.69 16.28
N TYR A 299 -29.07 -5.05 16.88
CA TYR A 299 -28.84 -4.95 18.31
C TYR A 299 -27.50 -4.26 18.58
N LYS A 300 -27.51 -2.98 18.99
CA LYS A 300 -26.31 -2.13 19.11
C LYS A 300 -25.40 -2.58 20.27
N LEU A 301 -24.58 -3.59 20.02
CA LEU A 301 -23.70 -4.25 21.00
C LEU A 301 -22.84 -3.26 21.80
N ARG A 302 -22.31 -2.23 21.12
CA ARG A 302 -21.44 -1.20 21.74
C ARG A 302 -22.15 -0.26 22.71
N GLN A 303 -23.48 -0.15 22.65
CA GLN A 303 -24.26 0.69 23.56
C GLN A 303 -24.68 -0.07 24.82
N ILE A 304 -24.59 -1.40 24.80
CA ILE A 304 -25.19 -2.28 25.81
C ILE A 304 -24.10 -2.97 26.64
N PHE A 305 -23.01 -3.37 26.00
CA PHE A 305 -21.92 -4.09 26.66
C PHE A 305 -20.64 -3.26 26.67
N THR A 306 -19.84 -3.43 27.72
CA THR A 306 -18.47 -2.89 27.75
C THR A 306 -17.54 -3.68 26.83
N ASN A 307 -16.43 -3.08 26.39
CA ASN A 307 -15.44 -3.77 25.55
C ASN A 307 -14.89 -5.05 26.23
N GLU A 308 -14.70 -5.02 27.55
CA GLU A 308 -14.23 -6.19 28.30
C GLU A 308 -15.28 -7.32 28.31
N GLN A 309 -16.56 -6.99 28.50
CA GLN A 309 -17.65 -7.97 28.43
C GLN A 309 -17.76 -8.57 27.03
N LEU A 310 -17.68 -7.74 25.98
CA LEU A 310 -17.69 -8.20 24.60
C LEU A 310 -16.50 -9.11 24.29
N ALA A 311 -15.29 -8.77 24.76
CA ALA A 311 -14.11 -9.61 24.61
C ALA A 311 -14.31 -10.99 25.26
N LYS A 312 -14.89 -11.05 26.46
CA LYS A 312 -15.23 -12.31 27.15
C LYS A 312 -16.26 -13.12 26.37
N ILE A 313 -17.33 -12.49 25.88
CA ILE A 313 -18.36 -13.15 25.07
C ILE A 313 -17.75 -13.73 23.78
N CYS A 314 -16.94 -12.95 23.06
CA CYS A 314 -16.27 -13.38 21.85
C CYS A 314 -15.33 -14.56 22.12
N LEU A 315 -14.56 -14.52 23.21
CA LEU A 315 -13.67 -15.59 23.62
C LEU A 315 -14.44 -16.90 23.88
N ILE A 316 -15.54 -16.82 24.65
CA ILE A 316 -16.39 -17.98 24.97
C ILE A 316 -16.99 -18.55 23.68
N MET A 317 -17.61 -17.71 22.85
CA MET A 317 -18.27 -18.16 21.61
C MET A 317 -17.28 -18.77 20.62
N THR A 318 -16.11 -18.16 20.46
CA THR A 318 -15.04 -18.71 19.61
C THR A 318 -14.58 -20.07 20.14
N THR A 319 -14.35 -20.18 21.45
CA THR A 319 -13.92 -21.44 22.08
C THR A 319 -14.98 -22.53 21.89
N CYS A 320 -16.25 -22.22 22.15
CA CYS A 320 -17.37 -23.16 21.96
C CYS A 320 -17.51 -23.62 20.50
N ALA A 321 -17.23 -22.74 19.53
CA ALA A 321 -17.30 -23.08 18.10
C ALA A 321 -16.11 -23.94 17.63
N VAL A 322 -14.90 -23.69 18.14
CA VAL A 322 -13.67 -24.41 17.73
C VAL A 322 -13.56 -25.79 18.39
N LEU A 323 -13.96 -25.88 19.66
CA LEU A 323 -13.67 -27.03 20.52
C LEU A 323 -14.25 -28.37 20.01
N PRO A 324 -15.49 -28.47 19.48
CA PRO A 324 -16.03 -29.74 18.98
C PRO A 324 -15.18 -30.36 17.86
N SER A 325 -14.73 -29.53 16.91
CA SER A 325 -13.88 -30.01 15.81
C SER A 325 -12.51 -30.46 16.31
N CYS A 326 -11.94 -29.77 17.29
CA CYS A 326 -10.65 -30.11 17.90
C CYS A 326 -10.71 -31.38 18.74
N ILE A 327 -11.76 -31.56 19.55
CA ILE A 327 -11.99 -32.78 20.32
C ILE A 327 -12.19 -33.97 19.38
N SER A 328 -13.02 -33.82 18.35
CA SER A 328 -13.22 -34.86 17.34
C SER A 328 -11.89 -35.26 16.68
N LEU A 329 -11.03 -34.29 16.35
CA LEU A 329 -9.72 -34.53 15.78
C LEU A 329 -8.77 -35.27 16.73
N TYR A 330 -8.76 -34.90 18.00
CA TYR A 330 -7.99 -35.62 19.03
C TYR A 330 -8.46 -37.07 19.19
N LEU A 331 -9.79 -37.27 19.22
CA LEU A 331 -10.40 -38.58 19.33
C LEU A 331 -10.25 -39.42 18.06
N SER A 332 -10.06 -38.84 16.89
CA SER A 332 -9.85 -39.56 15.62
C SER A 332 -8.94 -38.76 14.68
N PRO A 333 -7.60 -38.88 14.83
CA PRO A 333 -6.64 -38.06 14.12
C PRO A 333 -6.46 -38.52 12.66
N MET A 334 -7.47 -38.32 11.83
CA MET A 334 -7.41 -38.60 10.40
C MET A 334 -6.85 -37.41 9.62
N ARG A 335 -6.09 -37.68 8.54
CA ARG A 335 -5.49 -36.65 7.68
C ARG A 335 -6.52 -35.67 7.10
N ASN A 336 -7.65 -36.17 6.59
CA ASN A 336 -8.72 -35.30 6.07
C ASN A 336 -9.44 -34.51 7.20
N ALA A 337 -9.62 -35.13 8.36
CA ALA A 337 -10.20 -34.46 9.52
C ALA A 337 -9.31 -33.30 10.02
N PHE A 338 -7.98 -33.43 9.90
CA PHE A 338 -7.05 -32.35 10.22
C PHE A 338 -7.28 -31.13 9.32
N ILE A 339 -7.35 -31.30 8.00
CA ILE A 339 -7.61 -30.20 7.05
C ILE A 339 -8.98 -29.55 7.32
N LEU A 340 -10.03 -30.35 7.53
CA LEU A 340 -11.35 -29.84 7.88
C LEU A 340 -11.35 -29.09 9.21
N SER A 341 -10.59 -29.57 10.20
CA SER A 341 -10.45 -28.88 11.48
C SER A 341 -9.71 -27.55 11.36
N LEU A 342 -8.72 -27.43 10.45
CA LEU A 342 -8.10 -26.15 10.09
C LEU A 342 -9.13 -25.16 9.54
N ILE A 343 -9.98 -25.60 8.59
CA ILE A 343 -11.07 -24.78 8.03
C ILE A 343 -12.04 -24.35 9.12
N ASN A 344 -12.54 -25.30 9.91
CA ASN A 344 -13.53 -25.04 10.97
C ASN A 344 -12.99 -24.09 12.04
N SER A 345 -11.75 -24.30 12.48
CA SER A 345 -11.10 -23.44 13.46
C SER A 345 -10.94 -22.03 12.92
N ALA A 346 -10.35 -21.87 11.73
CA ALA A 346 -10.14 -20.56 11.13
C ALA A 346 -11.46 -19.82 10.86
N LEU A 347 -12.50 -20.52 10.41
CA LEU A 347 -13.82 -19.93 10.19
C LEU A 347 -14.48 -19.52 11.50
N ALA A 348 -14.37 -20.33 12.55
CA ALA A 348 -14.87 -19.97 13.87
C ALA A 348 -14.18 -18.72 14.44
N PHE A 349 -12.85 -18.62 14.32
CA PHE A 349 -12.13 -17.40 14.68
C PHE A 349 -12.57 -16.20 13.84
N PHE A 350 -12.70 -16.35 12.52
CA PHE A 350 -13.17 -15.26 11.64
C PHE A 350 -14.59 -14.78 11.99
N LEU A 351 -15.50 -15.67 12.37
CA LEU A 351 -16.89 -15.33 12.67
C LEU A 351 -17.10 -14.78 14.08
N PHE A 352 -16.42 -15.34 15.08
CA PHE A 352 -16.72 -15.12 16.50
C PHE A 352 -15.62 -14.39 17.28
N SER A 353 -14.42 -14.19 16.72
CA SER A 353 -13.34 -13.50 17.43
C SER A 353 -13.65 -12.02 17.67
N PHE A 354 -13.03 -11.47 18.72
CA PHE A 354 -13.18 -10.09 19.15
C PHE A 354 -12.61 -9.10 18.13
N GLN A 355 -11.50 -9.43 17.48
CA GLN A 355 -10.87 -8.61 16.46
C GLN A 355 -10.63 -9.43 15.21
N VAL A 356 -11.24 -8.99 14.12
CA VAL A 356 -11.15 -9.59 12.80
C VAL A 356 -11.08 -8.46 11.78
N HIS A 357 -10.29 -8.66 10.73
CA HIS A 357 -10.26 -7.78 9.57
C HIS A 357 -10.85 -8.51 8.36
N GLU A 358 -11.34 -7.75 7.37
CA GLU A 358 -11.89 -8.29 6.12
C GLU A 358 -10.93 -9.28 5.45
N LYS A 359 -9.62 -8.98 5.50
CA LYS A 359 -8.51 -9.75 4.92
C LYS A 359 -8.25 -11.08 5.64
N SER A 360 -8.67 -11.22 6.90
CA SER A 360 -8.44 -12.44 7.68
C SER A 360 -9.19 -13.65 7.11
N ILE A 361 -10.15 -13.47 6.20
CA ILE A 361 -10.80 -14.56 5.48
C ILE A 361 -9.81 -15.42 4.68
N LEU A 362 -8.64 -14.88 4.32
CA LEU A 362 -7.56 -15.62 3.66
C LEU A 362 -7.06 -16.81 4.49
N LEU A 363 -7.09 -16.70 5.83
CA LEU A 363 -6.73 -17.80 6.73
C LEU A 363 -7.70 -18.97 6.62
N VAL A 364 -8.95 -18.73 6.21
CA VAL A 364 -9.93 -19.79 5.91
C VAL A 364 -9.78 -20.28 4.47
N ALA A 365 -9.59 -19.34 3.53
CA ALA A 365 -9.51 -19.63 2.11
C ALA A 365 -8.35 -20.57 1.75
N VAL A 366 -7.18 -20.43 2.39
CA VAL A 366 -6.03 -21.29 2.09
C VAL A 366 -6.27 -22.76 2.48
N PRO A 367 -6.71 -23.12 3.70
CA PRO A 367 -7.14 -24.47 4.03
C PRO A 367 -8.25 -25.00 3.11
N VAL A 368 -9.19 -24.16 2.67
CA VAL A 368 -10.22 -24.53 1.68
C VAL A 368 -9.60 -24.89 0.32
N LEU A 369 -8.55 -24.18 -0.12
CA LEU A 369 -7.78 -24.57 -1.32
C LEU A 369 -7.12 -25.94 -1.16
N LEU A 370 -6.59 -26.25 0.03
CA LEU A 370 -5.98 -27.56 0.31
C LEU A 370 -7.03 -28.69 0.30
N HIS A 371 -8.26 -28.41 0.73
CA HIS A 371 -9.39 -29.36 0.73
C HIS A 371 -10.14 -29.44 -0.60
N PHE A 372 -9.86 -28.57 -1.57
CA PHE A 372 -10.64 -28.41 -2.80
C PHE A 372 -10.90 -29.72 -3.54
N HIS A 373 -9.97 -30.67 -3.50
CA HIS A 373 -10.07 -31.96 -4.19
C HIS A 373 -11.14 -32.92 -3.65
N ASN A 374 -11.45 -32.79 -2.36
CA ASN A 374 -12.43 -33.64 -1.68
C ASN A 374 -13.85 -33.13 -1.94
N ASP A 375 -14.06 -31.81 -1.80
CA ASP A 375 -15.37 -31.16 -1.99
C ASP A 375 -15.27 -29.93 -2.92
N PRO A 376 -15.07 -30.13 -4.24
CA PRO A 376 -14.75 -29.03 -5.16
C PRO A 376 -15.82 -27.94 -5.25
N LEU A 377 -17.12 -28.30 -5.22
CA LEU A 377 -18.20 -27.33 -5.44
C LEU A 377 -18.39 -26.37 -4.26
N PRO A 378 -18.50 -26.84 -3.00
CA PRO A 378 -18.50 -25.94 -1.84
C PRO A 378 -17.23 -25.09 -1.74
N CYS A 379 -16.06 -25.69 -2.00
CA CYS A 379 -14.78 -24.97 -1.93
C CYS A 379 -14.72 -23.87 -2.99
N PHE A 380 -15.14 -24.15 -4.23
CA PHE A 380 -15.20 -23.15 -5.29
C PHE A 380 -16.08 -21.97 -4.91
N TRP A 381 -17.31 -22.22 -4.46
CA TRP A 381 -18.22 -21.14 -4.04
C TRP A 381 -17.68 -20.35 -2.86
N PHE A 382 -17.10 -21.02 -1.86
CA PHE A 382 -16.49 -20.34 -0.73
C PHE A 382 -15.38 -19.38 -1.17
N LEU A 383 -14.51 -19.80 -2.10
CA LEU A 383 -13.41 -18.97 -2.62
C LEU A 383 -13.91 -17.75 -3.40
N ILE A 384 -15.01 -17.89 -4.14
CA ILE A 384 -15.68 -16.76 -4.81
C ILE A 384 -16.25 -15.80 -3.76
N ILE A 385 -16.93 -16.33 -2.74
CA ILE A 385 -17.55 -15.53 -1.67
C ILE A 385 -16.48 -14.81 -0.84
N SER A 386 -15.37 -15.46 -0.51
CA SER A 386 -14.27 -14.85 0.24
C SER A 386 -13.58 -13.75 -0.55
N HIS A 387 -13.49 -13.88 -1.87
CA HIS A 387 -13.02 -12.80 -2.74
C HIS A 387 -14.00 -11.64 -2.77
N PHE A 388 -15.30 -11.92 -2.93
CA PHE A 388 -16.37 -10.93 -2.94
C PHE A 388 -16.46 -10.17 -1.62
N SER A 389 -16.26 -10.82 -0.47
CA SER A 389 -16.32 -10.16 0.84
C SER A 389 -15.26 -9.07 1.03
N MET A 390 -14.20 -9.07 0.22
CA MET A 390 -13.14 -8.05 0.22
C MET A 390 -13.35 -6.96 -0.86
N LEU A 391 -14.44 -7.01 -1.63
CA LEU A 391 -14.73 -6.01 -2.67
C LEU A 391 -14.73 -4.55 -2.16
N PRO A 392 -15.33 -4.22 -1.00
CA PRO A 392 -15.29 -2.84 -0.48
C PRO A 392 -13.87 -2.31 -0.29
N LEU A 393 -12.96 -3.17 0.17
CA LEU A 393 -11.54 -2.85 0.33
C LEU A 393 -10.89 -2.57 -1.03
N PHE A 394 -11.11 -3.42 -2.03
CA PHE A 394 -10.54 -3.22 -3.36
C PHE A 394 -11.05 -1.95 -4.04
N ILE A 395 -12.32 -1.58 -3.81
CA ILE A 395 -12.85 -0.30 -4.29
C ILE A 395 -12.14 0.87 -3.60
N LYS A 396 -11.95 0.80 -2.27
CA LYS A 396 -11.24 1.84 -1.50
C LYS A 396 -9.82 2.09 -2.04
N ASP A 397 -9.15 1.06 -2.53
CA ASP A 397 -7.78 1.13 -3.06
C ASP A 397 -7.69 1.27 -4.58
N ASN A 398 -8.80 1.59 -5.28
CA ASN A 398 -8.86 1.72 -6.75
C ASN A 398 -8.46 0.44 -7.53
N LEU A 399 -8.64 -0.74 -6.92
CA LEU A 399 -8.32 -2.07 -7.47
C LEU A 399 -9.53 -2.75 -8.16
N TYR A 400 -10.61 -2.04 -8.42
CA TYR A 400 -11.84 -2.63 -8.96
C TYR A 400 -11.67 -3.31 -10.34
N LEU A 401 -10.86 -2.73 -11.23
CA LEU A 401 -10.55 -3.34 -12.53
C LEU A 401 -9.77 -4.65 -12.38
N ALA A 402 -8.76 -4.66 -11.50
CA ALA A 402 -7.99 -5.85 -11.17
C ALA A 402 -8.88 -6.94 -10.53
N TYR A 403 -9.84 -6.54 -9.69
CA TYR A 403 -10.87 -7.42 -9.15
C TYR A 403 -11.69 -8.11 -10.24
N ILE A 404 -12.29 -7.34 -11.17
CA ILE A 404 -13.08 -7.92 -12.27
C ILE A 404 -12.22 -8.85 -13.13
N GLY A 405 -11.01 -8.41 -13.49
CA GLY A 405 -10.11 -9.20 -14.34
C GLY A 405 -9.75 -10.54 -13.71
N THR A 406 -9.34 -10.53 -12.44
CA THR A 406 -8.92 -11.74 -11.74
C THR A 406 -10.08 -12.68 -11.42
N ILE A 407 -11.27 -12.19 -11.08
CA ILE A 407 -12.44 -13.06 -10.82
C ILE A 407 -12.98 -13.71 -12.10
N ILE A 408 -13.05 -12.99 -13.22
CA ILE A 408 -13.45 -13.54 -14.52
C ILE A 408 -12.44 -14.61 -14.93
N PHE A 409 -11.16 -14.30 -14.80
CA PHE A 409 -10.10 -15.23 -15.15
C PHE A 409 -10.14 -16.51 -14.30
N TYR A 410 -10.34 -16.36 -12.98
CA TYR A 410 -10.46 -17.48 -12.05
C TYR A 410 -11.67 -18.35 -12.38
N PHE A 411 -12.85 -17.75 -12.57
CA PHE A 411 -14.07 -18.45 -12.92
C PHE A 411 -13.92 -19.23 -14.24
N TYR A 412 -13.39 -18.56 -15.28
CA TYR A 412 -13.16 -19.20 -16.58
C TYR A 412 -12.17 -20.35 -16.48
N SER A 413 -11.08 -20.19 -15.72
CA SER A 413 -10.08 -21.24 -15.53
C SER A 413 -10.66 -22.46 -14.85
N VAL A 414 -11.44 -22.28 -13.77
CA VAL A 414 -12.10 -23.40 -13.08
C VAL A 414 -13.14 -24.06 -13.98
N PHE A 415 -14.00 -23.29 -14.65
CA PHE A 415 -15.02 -23.81 -15.56
C PHE A 415 -14.42 -24.57 -16.74
N TRP A 416 -13.36 -24.03 -17.34
CA TRP A 416 -12.68 -24.64 -18.49
C TRP A 416 -11.95 -25.93 -18.11
N MET A 417 -11.33 -25.98 -16.94
CA MET A 417 -10.49 -27.11 -16.54
C MET A 417 -11.24 -28.18 -15.75
N TRP A 418 -12.34 -27.81 -15.11
CA TRP A 418 -13.20 -28.72 -14.35
C TRP A 418 -14.69 -28.55 -14.73
N PRO A 419 -15.07 -28.83 -15.98
CA PRO A 419 -16.45 -28.64 -16.45
C PRO A 419 -17.46 -29.52 -15.71
N ASP A 420 -17.04 -30.71 -15.25
CA ASP A 420 -17.85 -31.63 -14.44
C ASP A 420 -18.32 -31.02 -13.12
N LEU A 421 -17.68 -29.95 -12.64
CA LEU A 421 -18.07 -29.25 -11.42
C LEU A 421 -19.47 -28.63 -11.53
N PHE A 422 -19.83 -28.19 -12.74
CA PHE A 422 -21.08 -27.48 -13.02
C PHE A 422 -22.09 -28.35 -13.78
N TYR A 423 -21.67 -29.52 -14.27
CA TYR A 423 -22.54 -30.46 -14.96
C TYR A 423 -23.02 -31.55 -13.98
N ASN A 424 -24.29 -31.47 -13.60
CA ASN A 424 -24.92 -32.30 -12.59
C ASN A 424 -24.85 -33.80 -12.96
N ASP A 425 -24.20 -34.65 -12.15
CA ASP A 425 -24.12 -36.10 -12.35
C ASP A 425 -25.49 -36.81 -12.38
N ARG A 426 -26.55 -36.11 -11.94
CA ARG A 426 -27.95 -36.59 -11.99
C ARG A 426 -28.52 -36.74 -13.40
N THR A 427 -28.02 -36.02 -14.41
CA THR A 427 -28.44 -36.22 -15.82
C THR A 427 -27.71 -37.38 -16.48
N ASN A 428 -26.50 -37.73 -16.02
CA ASN A 428 -25.74 -38.87 -16.55
C ASN A 428 -26.30 -40.22 -16.09
N SER A 429 -26.93 -40.33 -14.92
CA SER A 429 -27.56 -41.59 -14.49
C SER A 429 -28.82 -41.94 -15.29
N LEU A 430 -29.55 -40.93 -15.78
CA LEU A 430 -30.68 -41.09 -16.70
C LEU A 430 -30.20 -41.37 -18.14
N LEU A 431 -29.18 -40.65 -18.62
CA LEU A 431 -28.60 -40.86 -19.97
C LEU A 431 -27.78 -42.15 -20.10
N ASN A 432 -27.18 -42.67 -19.02
CA ASN A 432 -26.43 -43.93 -19.06
C ASN A 432 -27.33 -45.17 -19.08
N LYS A 433 -28.60 -45.08 -18.68
CA LYS A 433 -29.58 -46.14 -18.92
C LYS A 433 -29.93 -46.29 -20.40
N ASP A 434 -29.92 -45.19 -21.16
CA ASP A 434 -30.22 -45.19 -22.61
C ASP A 434 -29.00 -45.44 -23.51
N LYS A 435 -27.77 -45.24 -23.02
CA LYS A 435 -26.53 -45.42 -23.81
C LYS A 435 -26.14 -46.88 -24.09
N SER A 436 -26.80 -47.88 -23.47
CA SER A 436 -26.56 -49.30 -23.81
C SER A 436 -27.14 -49.68 -25.18
N LYS A 437 -28.08 -48.90 -25.73
CA LYS A 437 -28.67 -49.13 -27.07
C LYS A 437 -28.10 -48.24 -28.18
N LEU A 438 -27.42 -47.14 -27.86
CA LEU A 438 -26.97 -46.12 -28.84
C LEU A 438 -25.44 -46.06 -29.04
N LYS A 439 -24.69 -47.10 -28.63
CA LYS A 439 -23.22 -47.10 -28.72
C LYS A 439 -22.67 -47.38 -30.13
N ASN A 440 -23.50 -47.93 -31.04
CA ASN A 440 -23.07 -48.26 -32.40
C ASN A 440 -23.43 -47.21 -33.47
N ARG A 441 -24.26 -46.20 -33.17
CA ARG A 441 -24.65 -45.16 -34.16
C ARG A 441 -23.87 -43.84 -34.06
N ILE A 442 -23.23 -43.53 -32.92
CA ILE A 442 -22.60 -42.22 -32.69
C ILE A 442 -21.13 -42.16 -33.18
N LYS A 443 -20.50 -43.30 -33.47
CA LYS A 443 -19.07 -43.33 -33.89
C LYS A 443 -18.83 -42.72 -35.28
N GLN A 444 -19.87 -42.49 -36.07
CA GLN A 444 -19.78 -42.00 -37.46
C GLN A 444 -20.12 -40.51 -37.62
N TYR A 445 -20.75 -39.88 -36.62
CA TYR A 445 -21.23 -38.49 -36.71
C TYR A 445 -20.33 -37.44 -36.04
N LYS A 446 -19.28 -37.86 -35.33
CA LYS A 446 -18.38 -36.95 -34.60
C LYS A 446 -17.16 -36.46 -35.42
N LYS A 447 -17.14 -36.70 -36.73
CA LYS A 447 -15.99 -36.37 -37.59
C LYS A 447 -16.09 -35.04 -38.34
N ASN A 448 -17.27 -34.42 -38.44
CA ASN A 448 -17.44 -33.15 -39.13
C ASN A 448 -18.19 -32.16 -38.25
N ILE A 449 -17.51 -31.15 -37.71
CA ILE A 449 -18.00 -29.80 -37.35
C ILE A 449 -16.81 -29.06 -36.69
N VAL A 450 -16.22 -28.10 -37.42
CA VAL A 450 -15.63 -26.79 -37.03
C VAL A 450 -14.65 -26.69 -35.83
N LEU A 451 -14.31 -27.78 -35.13
CA LEU A 451 -13.52 -27.72 -33.89
C LEU A 451 -12.00 -27.53 -34.15
N SER A 452 -11.49 -27.85 -35.34
CA SER A 452 -10.06 -27.79 -35.66
C SER A 452 -9.50 -26.36 -35.73
N ASP A 453 -10.30 -25.39 -36.18
CA ASP A 453 -9.83 -24.01 -36.38
C ASP A 453 -9.83 -23.22 -35.06
N LEU A 454 -10.75 -23.54 -34.15
CA LEU A 454 -10.76 -23.04 -32.77
C LEU A 454 -9.67 -23.67 -31.88
N LEU A 455 -9.20 -24.88 -32.25
CA LEU A 455 -8.12 -25.59 -31.54
C LEU A 455 -6.72 -25.02 -31.85
N ASN A 456 -6.51 -24.51 -33.07
CA ASN A 456 -5.25 -23.86 -33.44
C ASN A 456 -5.08 -22.47 -32.78
N TYR A 457 -6.17 -21.70 -32.62
CA TYR A 457 -6.14 -20.42 -31.90
C TYR A 457 -5.80 -20.57 -30.40
N LYS A 458 -6.22 -21.69 -29.78
CA LYS A 458 -5.96 -22.03 -28.37
C LYS A 458 -4.51 -22.37 -28.05
N LYS A 459 -3.74 -22.88 -29.03
CA LYS A 459 -2.32 -23.21 -28.87
C LYS A 459 -1.45 -21.95 -28.82
N SER A 460 -1.86 -20.90 -29.54
CA SER A 460 -1.12 -19.64 -29.65
C SER A 460 -1.16 -18.83 -28.34
N TRP A 461 -2.33 -18.69 -27.71
CA TRP A 461 -2.51 -17.84 -26.51
C TRP A 461 -1.72 -18.30 -25.28
N LEU A 462 -1.61 -19.60 -25.01
CA LEU A 462 -0.88 -20.11 -23.83
C LEU A 462 0.64 -20.07 -24.04
N LEU A 463 1.11 -20.29 -25.27
CA LEU A 463 2.52 -20.06 -25.64
C LEU A 463 2.86 -18.56 -25.61
N LEU A 464 1.95 -17.70 -26.09
CA LEU A 464 2.07 -16.25 -25.94
C LEU A 464 2.05 -15.81 -24.48
N ALA A 465 1.21 -16.41 -23.63
CA ALA A 465 1.20 -16.12 -22.19
C ALA A 465 2.47 -16.62 -21.51
N PHE A 466 3.04 -17.74 -21.92
CA PHE A 466 4.31 -18.25 -21.39
C PHE A 466 5.49 -17.39 -21.81
N TYR A 467 5.67 -17.14 -23.10
CA TYR A 467 6.73 -16.24 -23.58
C TYR A 467 6.50 -14.80 -23.14
N GLY A 468 5.24 -14.37 -23.06
CA GLY A 468 4.83 -13.11 -22.47
C GLY A 468 5.14 -13.03 -20.98
N SER A 469 4.99 -14.13 -20.21
CA SER A 469 5.37 -14.18 -18.80
C SER A 469 6.87 -14.06 -18.60
N ILE A 470 7.65 -14.74 -19.44
CA ILE A 470 9.11 -14.66 -19.43
C ILE A 470 9.55 -13.27 -19.87
N SER A 471 8.90 -12.68 -20.88
CA SER A 471 9.17 -11.32 -21.37
C SER A 471 8.78 -10.26 -20.36
N VAL A 472 7.62 -10.36 -19.71
CA VAL A 472 7.16 -9.44 -18.65
C VAL A 472 8.05 -9.57 -17.42
N LEU A 473 8.39 -10.79 -17.01
CA LEU A 473 9.33 -11.02 -15.91
C LEU A 473 10.72 -10.50 -16.28
N TYR A 474 11.20 -10.73 -17.50
CA TYR A 474 12.46 -10.19 -18.00
C TYR A 474 12.44 -8.68 -18.06
N HIS A 475 11.36 -8.04 -18.53
CA HIS A 475 11.19 -6.59 -18.54
C HIS A 475 11.12 -6.01 -17.12
N PHE A 476 10.43 -6.71 -16.21
CA PHE A 476 10.35 -6.32 -14.81
C PHE A 476 11.73 -6.42 -14.14
N LEU A 477 12.47 -7.51 -14.36
CA LEU A 477 13.85 -7.71 -13.90
C LEU A 477 14.88 -6.83 -14.63
N SER A 478 14.66 -6.51 -15.90
CA SER A 478 15.55 -5.67 -16.68
C SER A 478 15.41 -4.21 -16.29
N ASN A 479 14.20 -3.71 -16.02
CA ASN A 479 13.98 -2.40 -15.40
C ASN A 479 14.67 -2.29 -14.03
N ILE A 480 14.84 -3.40 -13.31
CA ILE A 480 15.64 -3.44 -12.08
C ILE A 480 17.12 -3.36 -12.37
N SER A 481 17.65 -4.11 -13.34
CA SER A 481 19.06 -3.91 -13.75
C SER A 481 19.30 -2.51 -14.30
N LEU A 482 18.32 -1.88 -14.96
CA LEU A 482 18.34 -0.48 -15.35
C LEU A 482 18.21 0.48 -14.17
N LEU A 483 17.50 0.14 -13.09
CA LEU A 483 17.44 0.90 -11.83
C LEU A 483 18.73 0.76 -11.01
N LEU A 484 19.34 -0.43 -10.99
CA LEU A 484 20.64 -0.70 -10.39
C LEU A 484 21.80 -0.11 -11.24
N LEU A 485 21.59 0.00 -12.57
CA LEU A 485 22.48 0.72 -13.47
C LEU A 485 22.22 2.23 -13.42
N ALA A 486 20.98 2.69 -13.21
CA ALA A 486 20.64 4.10 -13.06
C ALA A 486 21.09 4.64 -11.69
N SER A 487 21.09 3.81 -10.63
CA SER A 487 21.82 4.14 -9.39
C SER A 487 23.34 4.17 -9.58
N SER A 488 23.83 3.73 -10.75
CA SER A 488 25.20 3.90 -11.23
C SER A 488 25.33 4.76 -12.51
N PHE A 489 24.51 5.81 -12.72
CA PHE A 489 24.74 6.82 -13.77
C PHE A 489 24.03 8.15 -13.40
N ARG A 490 24.54 9.38 -13.55
CA ARG A 490 25.74 10.00 -14.13
C ARG A 490 26.13 11.15 -13.19
N LEU A 491 27.36 11.15 -12.72
CA LEU A 491 27.94 12.27 -11.97
C LEU A 491 28.30 13.41 -12.92
N ILE A 492 27.39 14.37 -13.13
CA ILE A 492 27.76 15.66 -13.70
C ILE A 492 28.36 16.47 -12.55
N LYS A 493 29.68 16.69 -12.60
CA LYS A 493 30.36 17.58 -11.66
C LYS A 493 30.02 19.02 -12.04
N MET A 494 29.18 19.69 -11.26
CA MET A 494 28.96 21.13 -11.38
C MET A 494 29.63 21.86 -10.20
N ILE A 495 30.06 23.10 -10.43
CA ILE A 495 30.62 23.92 -9.35
C ILE A 495 29.45 24.43 -8.50
N CYS A 496 29.42 24.07 -7.22
CA CYS A 496 28.47 24.65 -6.27
C CYS A 496 28.96 26.04 -5.87
N SER A 497 28.17 27.07 -6.12
CA SER A 497 28.46 28.46 -5.73
C SER A 497 28.69 28.64 -4.23
N ARG A 498 28.16 27.72 -3.40
CA ARG A 498 28.27 27.78 -1.93
C ARG A 498 29.36 26.89 -1.34
N CYS A 499 29.76 25.84 -2.05
CA CYS A 499 30.85 24.95 -1.62
C CYS A 499 32.18 25.26 -2.33
N GLU A 500 32.16 26.15 -3.32
CA GLU A 500 33.29 26.58 -4.17
C GLU A 500 34.10 25.41 -4.77
N LYS A 501 33.45 24.26 -4.96
CA LYS A 501 34.06 23.01 -5.42
C LYS A 501 33.12 22.29 -6.40
N TYR A 502 33.70 21.40 -7.20
CA TYR A 502 32.93 20.45 -7.99
C TYR A 502 32.20 19.49 -7.06
N VAL A 503 30.88 19.61 -7.02
CA VAL A 503 30.00 18.78 -6.21
C VAL A 503 29.25 17.78 -7.07
N ARG A 504 28.77 16.74 -6.41
CA ARG A 504 27.82 15.81 -7.02
C ARG A 504 26.44 16.47 -6.99
N THR A 505 25.74 16.47 -8.11
CA THR A 505 24.41 17.09 -8.20
C THR A 505 23.31 16.07 -8.41
N LYS A 506 22.13 16.36 -7.87
CA LYS A 506 20.87 15.65 -8.09
C LYS A 506 19.95 16.55 -8.90
N THR A 507 19.50 16.05 -10.04
CA THR A 507 18.51 16.72 -10.89
C THR A 507 17.12 16.19 -10.57
N ILE A 508 16.18 17.08 -10.26
CA ILE A 508 14.80 16.79 -9.89
C ILE A 508 13.91 17.49 -10.92
N GLN A 509 13.13 16.74 -11.69
CA GLN A 509 12.11 17.33 -12.56
C GLN A 509 10.98 17.92 -11.68
N LEU A 510 10.63 19.17 -11.91
CA LEU A 510 9.61 19.87 -11.13
C LEU A 510 8.25 19.76 -11.82
N ASP A 511 7.22 19.34 -11.08
CA ASP A 511 5.83 19.36 -11.56
C ASP A 511 5.21 20.74 -11.29
N LEU A 512 5.28 21.62 -12.30
CA LEU A 512 4.79 23.01 -12.24
C LEU A 512 3.53 23.22 -13.09
N ARG A 513 2.62 22.23 -13.09
CA ARG A 513 1.37 22.28 -13.87
C ARG A 513 0.52 23.53 -13.58
N SER A 514 0.45 23.97 -12.33
CA SER A 514 -0.35 25.14 -11.95
C SER A 514 0.15 26.45 -12.57
N LEU A 515 1.42 26.49 -13.00
CA LEU A 515 1.99 27.63 -13.74
C LEU A 515 1.81 27.49 -15.26
N ASN A 516 1.33 26.34 -15.76
CA ASN A 516 1.12 26.06 -17.19
C ASN A 516 2.38 26.36 -18.04
N ILE A 517 3.52 25.79 -17.65
CA ILE A 517 4.81 25.94 -18.35
C ILE A 517 4.90 24.89 -19.47
N GLN A 518 5.30 25.29 -20.68
CA GLN A 518 5.39 24.38 -21.83
C GLN A 518 6.71 23.60 -21.92
N GLY A 519 7.74 24.04 -21.19
CA GLY A 519 9.08 23.43 -21.18
C GLY A 519 9.38 22.54 -19.96
N ASP A 520 10.46 21.77 -20.06
CA ASP A 520 10.94 20.91 -18.97
C ASP A 520 11.72 21.72 -17.94
N VAL A 521 11.19 21.79 -16.72
CA VAL A 521 11.83 22.49 -15.60
C VAL A 521 12.50 21.49 -14.67
N HIS A 522 13.79 21.67 -14.43
CA HIS A 522 14.55 20.85 -13.50
C HIS A 522 15.20 21.69 -12.42
N ARG A 523 15.15 21.21 -11.18
CA ARG A 523 15.91 21.73 -10.05
C ARG A 523 17.16 20.89 -9.86
N ILE A 524 18.29 21.55 -9.69
CA ILE A 524 19.59 20.93 -9.45
C ILE A 524 20.01 21.26 -8.01
N ASP A 525 20.17 20.23 -7.19
CA ASP A 525 20.63 20.35 -5.81
C ASP A 525 21.98 19.65 -5.62
N CYS A 526 22.81 20.18 -4.72
CA CYS A 526 24.07 19.59 -4.31
C CYS A 526 23.80 18.38 -3.40
N ILE A 527 24.32 17.20 -3.77
CA ILE A 527 24.20 15.97 -2.97
C ILE A 527 25.04 16.07 -1.70
N ASP A 528 26.21 16.68 -1.77
CA ASP A 528 27.18 16.67 -0.67
C ASP A 528 26.79 17.65 0.45
N SER A 529 25.95 18.66 0.18
CA SER A 529 25.55 19.69 1.14
C SER A 529 24.06 20.01 1.19
N THR A 530 23.22 19.33 0.39
CA THR A 530 21.76 19.58 0.25
C THR A 530 21.38 21.01 -0.14
N HIS A 531 22.33 21.78 -0.69
CA HIS A 531 22.09 23.17 -1.09
C HIS A 531 21.57 23.26 -2.53
N PHE A 532 20.68 24.21 -2.78
CA PHE A 532 20.24 24.59 -4.11
C PHE A 532 21.44 25.03 -4.96
N VAL A 533 21.52 24.53 -6.20
CA VAL A 533 22.57 24.90 -7.17
C VAL A 533 21.98 25.75 -8.30
N ALA A 534 20.96 25.24 -9.00
CA ALA A 534 20.36 25.93 -10.15
C ALA A 534 18.94 25.41 -10.46
N VAL A 535 18.15 26.19 -11.18
CA VAL A 535 16.96 25.71 -11.91
C VAL A 535 17.24 25.84 -13.39
N THR A 536 16.88 24.83 -14.18
CA THR A 536 16.97 24.86 -15.65
C THR A 536 15.60 24.80 -16.28
N LEU A 537 15.38 25.58 -17.34
CA LEU A 537 14.22 25.50 -18.23
C LEU A 537 14.72 25.08 -19.61
N ASN A 538 14.31 23.92 -20.12
CA ASN A 538 14.81 23.36 -21.39
C ASN A 538 16.36 23.35 -21.47
N ASP A 539 16.99 22.88 -20.38
CA ASP A 539 18.46 22.83 -20.20
C ASP A 539 19.19 24.19 -20.07
N GLU A 540 18.51 25.33 -20.14
CA GLU A 540 19.09 26.65 -19.85
C GLU A 540 18.98 27.00 -18.36
N ILE A 541 20.09 27.41 -17.73
CA ILE A 541 20.10 27.83 -16.32
C ILE A 541 19.38 29.18 -16.17
N ILE A 542 18.40 29.24 -15.28
CA ILE A 542 17.68 30.47 -14.93
C ILE A 542 18.14 30.93 -13.55
N ASN A 543 18.67 32.15 -13.48
CA ASN A 543 19.07 32.79 -12.23
C ASN A 543 18.32 34.12 -12.03
N VAL A 544 17.92 34.39 -10.79
CA VAL A 544 17.24 35.63 -10.37
C VAL A 544 18.18 36.83 -10.35
N ASP A 545 19.49 36.60 -10.22
CA ASP A 545 20.49 37.67 -10.19
C ASP A 545 20.97 38.12 -11.59
N ASP A 546 20.58 37.40 -12.64
CA ASP A 546 20.92 37.74 -14.02
C ASP A 546 20.11 38.96 -14.50
N ALA A 547 20.76 39.81 -15.30
CA ALA A 547 20.11 40.96 -15.92
C ALA A 547 19.57 40.58 -17.30
N TYR A 548 18.25 40.61 -17.46
CA TYR A 548 17.56 40.27 -18.69
C TYR A 548 17.30 41.55 -19.51
N CYS A 549 17.93 41.65 -20.67
CA CYS A 549 17.91 42.86 -21.53
C CYS A 549 16.51 43.21 -22.06
N ASP A 550 15.61 42.24 -22.15
CA ASP A 550 14.20 42.39 -22.55
C ASP A 550 13.30 42.91 -21.40
N ARG A 551 13.86 43.10 -20.19
CA ARG A 551 13.14 43.49 -18.97
C ARG A 551 13.83 44.64 -18.22
N LEU A 552 14.35 45.63 -18.94
CA LEU A 552 15.09 46.77 -18.36
C LEU A 552 14.20 47.78 -17.61
N ASP A 553 12.89 47.73 -17.80
CA ASP A 553 11.94 48.66 -17.19
C ASP A 553 11.80 48.45 -15.68
N ASN A 554 11.67 49.55 -14.93
CA ASN A 554 11.60 49.54 -13.47
C ASN A 554 10.16 49.52 -12.96
N GLU A 555 9.35 48.53 -13.35
CA GLU A 555 7.91 48.47 -12.99
C GLU A 555 7.43 47.11 -12.47
N TRP A 556 6.16 47.05 -12.04
CA TRP A 556 5.45 45.80 -11.78
C TRP A 556 4.91 45.27 -13.11
N ARG A 557 5.18 44.01 -13.43
CA ARG A 557 4.65 43.36 -14.63
C ARG A 557 4.03 42.03 -14.30
N GLU A 558 2.92 41.75 -14.97
CA GLU A 558 2.30 40.44 -14.96
C GLU A 558 3.19 39.41 -15.65
N VAL A 559 3.24 38.20 -15.10
CA VAL A 559 4.01 37.08 -15.63
C VAL A 559 3.42 36.66 -16.97
N GLN A 560 4.23 36.67 -18.03
CA GLN A 560 3.79 36.31 -19.39
C GLN A 560 4.54 35.12 -19.97
N THR A 561 5.85 35.03 -19.71
CA THR A 561 6.70 34.00 -20.30
C THR A 561 6.95 32.84 -19.34
N ASP A 562 7.31 31.68 -19.89
CA ASP A 562 7.71 30.52 -19.07
C ASP A 562 8.92 30.81 -18.20
N ARG A 563 9.84 31.67 -18.67
CA ARG A 563 10.96 32.18 -17.86
C ARG A 563 10.47 32.99 -16.66
N ASP A 564 9.51 33.90 -16.85
CA ASP A 564 8.94 34.72 -15.77
C ASP A 564 8.31 33.82 -14.68
N LYS A 565 7.61 32.75 -15.10
CA LYS A 565 7.02 31.75 -14.19
C LYS A 565 8.08 30.99 -13.39
N VAL A 566 9.17 30.58 -14.04
CA VAL A 566 10.31 29.94 -13.38
C VAL A 566 10.99 30.90 -12.40
N LEU A 567 11.15 32.18 -12.75
CA LEU A 567 11.69 33.19 -11.84
C LEU A 567 10.80 33.40 -10.60
N PHE A 568 9.47 33.41 -10.79
CA PHE A 568 8.53 33.42 -9.67
C PHE A 568 8.70 32.19 -8.76
N TYR A 569 8.82 30.99 -9.33
CA TYR A 569 9.10 29.78 -8.56
C TYR A 569 10.41 29.90 -7.77
N ILE A 570 11.49 30.37 -8.41
CA ILE A 570 12.78 30.55 -7.74
C ILE A 570 12.64 31.56 -6.59
N LEU A 571 11.97 32.70 -6.79
CA LEU A 571 11.76 33.69 -5.74
C LEU A 571 10.95 33.15 -4.56
N SER A 572 9.84 32.46 -4.83
CA SER A 572 8.88 32.00 -3.81
C SER A 572 9.32 30.74 -3.07
N GLN A 573 9.89 29.76 -3.78
CA GLN A 573 10.19 28.42 -3.26
C GLN A 573 11.68 28.20 -2.94
N ILE A 574 12.58 29.06 -3.45
CA ILE A 574 14.02 28.91 -3.25
C ILE A 574 14.61 30.12 -2.54
N VAL A 575 14.45 31.33 -3.06
CA VAL A 575 15.10 32.54 -2.51
C VAL A 575 14.49 32.88 -1.15
N TYR A 576 13.17 32.99 -1.08
CA TYR A 576 12.51 33.34 0.17
C TYR A 576 12.78 32.36 1.32
N PRO A 577 12.62 31.03 1.17
CA PRO A 577 12.86 30.11 2.27
C PRO A 577 14.34 30.02 2.71
N ASN A 578 15.29 30.19 1.78
CA ASN A 578 16.71 29.96 2.06
C ASN A 578 17.51 31.21 2.43
N PHE A 579 17.14 32.37 1.88
CA PHE A 579 17.87 33.63 2.07
C PHE A 579 17.09 34.64 2.91
N ASP A 580 15.76 34.64 2.79
CA ASP A 580 14.86 35.56 3.51
C ASP A 580 13.84 34.82 4.38
N ALA A 581 14.30 33.75 5.05
CA ALA A 581 13.44 32.78 5.75
C ALA A 581 12.34 33.45 6.60
N PRO A 582 11.09 32.95 6.53
CA PRO A 582 9.94 33.56 7.21
C PRO A 582 10.14 33.58 8.73
N ARG A 583 9.71 34.68 9.36
CA ARG A 583 9.70 34.82 10.81
C ARG A 583 8.26 34.71 11.35
N PRO A 584 7.89 33.60 12.01
CA PRO A 584 6.54 33.42 12.56
C PRO A 584 6.12 34.55 13.51
N GLU A 585 7.06 35.07 14.30
CA GLU A 585 6.84 36.21 15.21
C GLU A 585 6.43 37.50 14.51
N LYS A 586 6.70 37.61 13.19
CA LYS A 586 6.31 38.74 12.35
C LYS A 586 5.10 38.44 11.47
N TYR A 587 4.41 37.33 11.71
CA TYR A 587 3.31 36.83 10.89
C TYR A 587 3.73 36.56 9.43
N GLU A 588 4.95 36.07 9.24
CA GLU A 588 5.46 35.61 7.95
C GLU A 588 5.38 34.08 7.90
N SER A 589 4.94 33.53 6.77
CA SER A 589 4.84 32.08 6.51
C SER A 589 5.50 31.73 5.19
N LEU A 590 5.73 30.44 4.94
CA LEU A 590 6.11 29.93 3.61
C LEU A 590 4.94 30.10 2.64
N TYR A 591 5.25 30.37 1.37
CA TYR A 591 4.25 30.47 0.31
C TYR A 591 3.93 29.09 -0.26
N THR A 592 2.66 28.79 -0.43
CA THR A 592 2.21 27.67 -1.26
C THR A 592 2.40 28.00 -2.74
N LEU A 593 2.33 26.98 -3.59
CA LEU A 593 2.21 27.23 -5.03
C LEU A 593 0.86 27.87 -5.33
N VAL A 594 0.85 28.72 -6.36
CA VAL A 594 -0.32 29.44 -6.85
C VAL A 594 -1.25 28.53 -7.64
N ASP A 595 -2.54 28.88 -7.67
CA ASP A 595 -3.56 28.22 -8.47
C ASP A 595 -3.50 28.72 -9.93
N GLU A 596 -4.06 27.94 -10.88
CA GLU A 596 -4.05 28.29 -12.32
C GLU A 596 -4.74 29.63 -12.64
N SER A 597 -5.69 30.06 -11.79
CA SER A 597 -6.42 31.32 -11.95
C SER A 597 -5.72 32.53 -11.32
N ASP A 598 -4.63 32.33 -10.58
CA ASP A 598 -3.99 33.40 -9.82
C ASP A 598 -3.20 34.32 -10.74
N VAL A 599 -3.34 35.63 -10.54
CA VAL A 599 -2.58 36.64 -11.27
C VAL A 599 -1.26 36.87 -10.53
N ILE A 600 -0.15 36.69 -11.22
CA ILE A 600 1.20 36.82 -10.64
C ILE A 600 1.89 38.05 -11.23
N LEU A 601 2.42 38.91 -10.37
CA LEU A 601 3.22 40.06 -10.78
C LEU A 601 4.63 39.99 -10.22
N LEU A 602 5.61 40.22 -11.09
CA LEU A 602 7.02 40.39 -10.73
C LEU A 602 7.40 41.87 -10.69
N ARG A 603 8.24 42.24 -9.71
CA ARG A 603 8.89 43.55 -9.64
C ARG A 603 10.23 43.48 -10.37
N TRP A 604 10.38 44.26 -11.44
CA TRP A 604 11.62 44.36 -12.21
C TRP A 604 12.44 45.59 -11.84
N GLN A 605 13.74 45.44 -11.59
CA GLN A 605 14.65 46.57 -11.39
C GLN A 605 15.96 46.35 -12.14
N GLY A 606 16.23 47.18 -13.15
CA GLY A 606 17.44 47.11 -13.96
C GLY A 606 17.68 45.74 -14.59
N GLY A 607 16.64 45.10 -15.14
CA GLY A 607 16.73 43.76 -15.72
C GLY A 607 16.62 42.60 -14.74
N LYS A 608 16.49 42.84 -13.43
CA LYS A 608 16.43 41.77 -12.40
C LYS A 608 15.05 41.66 -11.76
N ALA A 609 14.60 40.44 -11.48
CA ALA A 609 13.39 40.19 -10.72
C ALA A 609 13.69 40.28 -9.21
N ILE A 610 13.14 41.28 -8.53
CA ILE A 610 13.49 41.60 -7.12
C ILE A 610 12.40 41.24 -6.10
N GLY A 611 11.24 40.81 -6.57
CA GLY A 611 10.11 40.42 -5.73
C GLY A 611 8.86 40.16 -6.54
N PHE A 612 7.78 39.82 -5.86
CA PHE A 612 6.50 39.51 -6.48
C PHE A 612 5.32 39.86 -5.57
N TYR A 613 4.12 39.94 -6.16
CA TYR A 613 2.89 39.67 -5.43
C TYR A 613 1.89 38.89 -6.29
N THR A 614 0.96 38.20 -5.64
CA THR A 614 -0.09 37.42 -6.30
C THR A 614 -1.47 37.95 -5.92
N VAL A 615 -2.43 37.80 -6.84
CA VAL A 615 -3.82 38.20 -6.64
C VAL A 615 -4.74 37.06 -7.07
N LYS A 616 -5.64 36.66 -6.17
CA LYS A 616 -6.76 35.78 -6.50
C LYS A 616 -7.91 36.63 -7.06
N PRO A 617 -8.37 36.40 -8.30
CA PRO A 617 -9.43 37.21 -8.89
C PRO A 617 -10.81 36.92 -8.28
N ILE A 618 -11.76 37.82 -8.51
CA ILE A 618 -13.17 37.62 -8.13
C ILE A 618 -13.69 36.33 -8.78
N GLY A 619 -14.38 35.51 -8.00
CA GLY A 619 -15.01 34.28 -8.47
C GLY A 619 -14.15 33.03 -8.31
N THR A 620 -12.87 33.15 -7.93
CA THR A 620 -12.01 32.00 -7.61
C THR A 620 -12.56 31.26 -6.39
N GLU A 621 -12.60 29.92 -6.48
CA GLU A 621 -13.16 29.05 -5.44
C GLU A 621 -12.19 28.90 -4.26
N ILE A 622 -12.71 29.07 -3.05
CA ILE A 622 -11.99 28.88 -1.80
C ILE A 622 -11.99 27.38 -1.49
N PHE A 623 -10.82 26.75 -1.66
CA PHE A 623 -10.61 25.30 -1.59
C PHE A 623 -11.18 24.62 -0.32
N SER A 624 -11.24 25.34 0.80
CA SER A 624 -11.74 24.85 2.08
C SER A 624 -13.27 24.90 2.24
N MET A 625 -14.00 25.74 1.50
CA MET A 625 -15.40 26.06 1.80
C MET A 625 -16.38 25.97 0.61
N LYS A 626 -15.91 25.76 -0.64
CA LYS A 626 -16.72 25.86 -1.88
C LYS A 626 -17.39 27.23 -2.07
N GLU A 627 -16.92 28.25 -1.36
CA GLU A 627 -17.31 29.64 -1.55
C GLU A 627 -16.42 30.30 -2.61
N ARG A 628 -16.77 31.49 -3.09
CA ARG A 628 -15.97 32.22 -4.08
C ARG A 628 -15.56 33.58 -3.54
N TYR A 629 -14.34 34.02 -3.86
CA TYR A 629 -13.90 35.37 -3.51
C TYR A 629 -14.82 36.41 -4.17
N ILE A 630 -15.37 37.32 -3.37
CA ILE A 630 -16.27 38.39 -3.82
C ILE A 630 -15.54 39.68 -4.20
N MET A 631 -14.23 39.73 -3.95
CA MET A 631 -13.33 40.85 -4.24
C MET A 631 -11.93 40.29 -4.58
N PRO A 632 -11.06 41.02 -5.30
CA PRO A 632 -9.69 40.58 -5.55
C PRO A 632 -8.91 40.50 -4.25
N VAL A 633 -8.17 39.41 -4.05
CA VAL A 633 -7.41 39.17 -2.81
C VAL A 633 -5.93 39.11 -3.11
N VAL A 634 -5.16 40.03 -2.52
CA VAL A 634 -3.69 39.97 -2.51
C VAL A 634 -3.28 38.86 -1.55
N ASP A 635 -2.74 37.79 -2.12
CA ASP A 635 -2.54 36.53 -1.39
C ASP A 635 -1.10 36.40 -0.87
N SER A 636 -0.13 36.49 -1.76
CA SER A 636 1.29 36.37 -1.43
C SER A 636 2.05 37.62 -1.84
N VAL A 637 2.90 38.16 -0.96
CA VAL A 637 3.70 39.37 -1.22
C VAL A 637 5.12 39.18 -0.72
N TYR A 638 6.11 39.34 -1.61
CA TYR A 638 7.52 39.20 -1.28
C TYR A 638 8.38 40.25 -1.99
N ILE A 639 9.29 40.87 -1.24
CA ILE A 639 10.40 41.67 -1.77
C ILE A 639 11.68 41.16 -1.11
N ARG A 640 12.71 40.89 -1.90
CA ARG A 640 14.04 40.49 -1.43
C ARG A 640 14.56 41.48 -0.38
N SER A 641 15.12 40.97 0.71
CA SER A 641 15.50 41.77 1.89
C SER A 641 16.39 42.97 1.56
N GLU A 642 17.35 42.81 0.64
CA GLU A 642 18.28 43.86 0.19
C GLU A 642 17.60 45.03 -0.56
N TYR A 643 16.38 44.84 -1.06
CA TYR A 643 15.57 45.85 -1.75
C TYR A 643 14.45 46.42 -0.85
N ARG A 644 14.28 45.92 0.38
CA ARG A 644 13.27 46.44 1.32
C ARG A 644 13.60 47.88 1.75
N ASN A 645 12.60 48.57 2.30
CA ASN A 645 12.68 49.98 2.74
C ASN A 645 12.94 51.00 1.62
N ARG A 646 12.68 50.65 0.36
CA ARG A 646 12.79 51.55 -0.81
C ARG A 646 11.44 51.97 -1.40
N GLY A 647 10.35 51.81 -0.65
CA GLY A 647 8.99 52.19 -1.09
C GLY A 647 8.26 51.15 -1.97
N PHE A 648 8.82 49.97 -2.22
CA PHE A 648 8.16 48.95 -3.05
C PHE A 648 6.85 48.42 -2.45
N GLY A 649 6.75 48.30 -1.13
CA GLY A 649 5.50 47.87 -0.48
C GLY A 649 4.35 48.87 -0.65
N THR A 650 4.62 50.17 -0.57
CA THR A 650 3.64 51.21 -0.95
C THR A 650 3.35 51.21 -2.46
N GLY A 651 4.33 50.81 -3.27
CA GLY A 651 4.17 50.58 -4.70
C GLY A 651 3.15 49.48 -5.00
N ILE A 652 3.15 48.38 -4.25
CA ILE A 652 2.15 47.30 -4.39
C ILE A 652 0.75 47.85 -4.16
N LEU A 653 0.53 48.61 -3.09
CA LEU A 653 -0.79 49.19 -2.81
C LEU A 653 -1.26 50.11 -3.94
N SER A 654 -0.34 50.90 -4.51
CA SER A 654 -0.65 51.81 -5.62
C SER A 654 -0.98 51.04 -6.90
N ASP A 655 -0.25 49.96 -7.20
CA ASP A 655 -0.49 49.11 -8.36
C ASP A 655 -1.83 48.37 -8.26
N VAL A 656 -2.13 47.77 -7.12
CA VAL A 656 -3.39 47.04 -6.89
C VAL A 656 -4.59 47.99 -6.99
N ILE A 657 -4.49 49.22 -6.46
CA ILE A 657 -5.54 50.25 -6.61
C ILE A 657 -5.71 50.63 -8.09
N ALA A 658 -4.62 50.82 -8.83
CA ALA A 658 -4.68 51.19 -10.24
C ALA A 658 -5.31 50.07 -11.10
N ARG A 659 -5.03 48.81 -10.76
CA ARG A 659 -5.56 47.63 -11.44
C ARG A 659 -7.03 47.38 -11.14
N PHE A 660 -7.47 47.67 -9.91
CA PHE A 660 -8.86 47.49 -9.47
C PHE A 660 -9.42 48.82 -8.95
N PRO A 661 -9.70 49.82 -9.81
CA PRO A 661 -10.02 51.17 -9.37
C PRO A 661 -11.35 51.28 -8.60
N ASN A 662 -12.31 50.40 -8.92
CA ASN A 662 -13.70 50.45 -8.41
C ASN A 662 -14.05 49.30 -7.46
N GLU A 663 -13.09 48.47 -7.08
CA GLU A 663 -13.34 47.29 -6.24
C GLU A 663 -12.70 47.43 -4.86
N ASP A 664 -13.29 46.74 -3.88
CA ASP A 664 -12.65 46.51 -2.60
C ASP A 664 -11.50 45.50 -2.77
N ILE A 665 -10.48 45.58 -1.92
CA ILE A 665 -9.26 44.78 -2.04
C ILE A 665 -9.08 43.98 -0.75
N GLY A 666 -9.05 42.67 -0.90
CA GLY A 666 -8.74 41.74 0.18
C GLY A 666 -7.23 41.51 0.34
N PHE A 667 -6.81 41.17 1.55
CA PHE A 667 -5.49 40.63 1.87
C PHE A 667 -5.68 39.30 2.61
N SER A 668 -5.04 38.24 2.11
CA SER A 668 -5.07 36.92 2.77
C SER A 668 -4.37 36.98 4.13
N LYS A 669 -4.94 36.30 5.12
CA LYS A 669 -4.34 36.11 6.44
C LYS A 669 -3.31 34.96 6.40
N PRO A 670 -2.14 35.09 7.05
CA PRO A 670 -1.69 36.21 7.88
C PRO A 670 -1.07 37.38 7.10
N ILE A 671 -1.42 38.62 7.47
CA ILE A 671 -0.73 39.82 6.97
C ILE A 671 0.52 40.08 7.81
N SER A 672 1.69 40.08 7.18
CA SER A 672 2.96 40.33 7.87
C SER A 672 2.97 41.69 8.60
N SER A 673 3.67 41.74 9.73
CA SER A 673 3.87 42.99 10.51
C SER A 673 4.44 44.14 9.68
N GLY A 674 5.27 43.83 8.68
CA GLY A 674 5.81 44.80 7.72
C GLY A 674 4.72 45.39 6.82
N MET A 675 3.87 44.55 6.24
CA MET A 675 2.76 44.99 5.39
C MET A 675 1.70 45.75 6.21
N LEU A 676 1.38 45.30 7.43
CA LEU A 676 0.48 46.03 8.33
C LEU A 676 0.97 47.45 8.63
N ARG A 677 2.28 47.64 8.82
CA ARG A 677 2.88 48.97 9.02
C ARG A 677 2.70 49.86 7.78
N ILE A 678 2.91 49.29 6.60
CA ILE A 678 2.72 50.00 5.31
C ILE A 678 1.26 50.40 5.13
N LEU A 679 0.32 49.46 5.33
CA LEU A 679 -1.12 49.71 5.28
C LEU A 679 -1.53 50.80 6.29
N LYS A 680 -1.02 50.76 7.53
CA LYS A 680 -1.29 51.77 8.56
C LYS A 680 -0.85 53.17 8.12
N THR A 681 0.38 53.31 7.64
CA THR A 681 0.88 54.61 7.14
C THR A 681 0.09 55.08 5.93
N PHE A 682 -0.20 54.19 4.98
CA PHE A 682 -0.95 54.51 3.77
C PHE A 682 -2.37 55.01 4.06
N LEU A 683 -3.14 54.27 4.87
CA LEU A 683 -4.53 54.59 5.24
C LEU A 683 -4.65 55.78 6.20
N THR A 684 -3.59 56.09 6.94
CA THR A 684 -3.52 57.32 7.74
C THR A 684 -3.45 58.54 6.83
N ASN A 685 -2.60 58.49 5.80
CA ASN A 685 -2.35 59.59 4.88
C ASN A 685 -3.41 59.75 3.78
N ARG A 686 -4.02 58.64 3.34
CA ARG A 686 -5.05 58.61 2.30
C ARG A 686 -6.38 58.16 2.88
N LYS A 687 -7.20 59.13 3.31
CA LYS A 687 -8.46 58.84 4.03
C LYS A 687 -9.51 58.19 3.13
N GLU A 688 -9.46 58.48 1.83
CA GLU A 688 -10.34 57.99 0.79
C GLU A 688 -10.30 56.46 0.61
N TYR A 689 -9.20 55.79 1.00
CA TYR A 689 -9.06 54.33 0.87
C TYR A 689 -9.35 53.55 2.16
N ARG A 690 -9.74 54.22 3.26
CA ARG A 690 -9.93 53.56 4.57
C ARG A 690 -11.00 52.48 4.58
N LEU A 691 -11.98 52.56 3.68
CA LEU A 691 -13.07 51.60 3.56
C LEU A 691 -12.84 50.56 2.45
N ARG A 692 -11.70 50.59 1.76
CA ARG A 692 -11.44 49.74 0.58
C ARG A 692 -10.58 48.50 0.85
N PHE A 693 -9.93 48.41 2.01
CA PHE A 693 -9.00 47.32 2.30
C PHE A 693 -9.51 46.40 3.39
N TRP A 694 -9.59 45.11 3.06
CA TRP A 694 -10.17 44.06 3.89
C TRP A 694 -9.16 42.96 4.18
N GLU A 695 -9.19 42.41 5.39
CA GLU A 695 -8.48 41.20 5.77
C GLU A 695 -9.42 40.02 5.59
N ILE A 696 -8.96 38.98 4.89
CA ILE A 696 -9.72 37.78 4.52
C ILE A 696 -9.07 36.56 5.17
N ALA A 697 -9.84 35.75 5.87
CA ALA A 697 -9.36 34.53 6.52
C ALA A 697 -10.02 33.29 5.91
N ASP A 698 -9.21 32.34 5.45
CA ASP A 698 -9.69 31.09 4.81
C ASP A 698 -10.11 30.00 5.82
N CYS A 699 -10.10 30.30 7.13
CA CYS A 699 -10.43 29.37 8.21
C CYS A 699 -11.32 30.02 9.30
N ASP A 700 -12.49 29.42 9.48
CA ASP A 700 -13.46 29.51 10.58
C ASP A 700 -14.56 30.59 10.64
N VAL A 701 -15.72 30.04 11.03
CA VAL A 701 -17.09 30.52 11.20
C VAL A 701 -17.18 31.75 12.12
N ASN A 702 -17.97 32.74 11.69
CA ASN A 702 -18.30 34.03 12.33
C ASN A 702 -17.25 35.16 12.17
N GLY A 703 -17.27 35.81 11.00
CA GLY A 703 -16.62 37.10 10.76
C GLY A 703 -15.53 37.09 9.69
N SER A 704 -15.80 36.45 8.54
CA SER A 704 -14.84 36.09 7.47
C SER A 704 -14.18 37.25 6.73
N GLN A 705 -14.60 38.50 6.97
CA GLN A 705 -14.03 39.69 6.35
C GLN A 705 -13.99 40.83 7.37
N GLN A 706 -12.81 41.43 7.56
CA GLN A 706 -12.65 42.53 8.50
C GLN A 706 -11.97 43.71 7.83
N LEU A 707 -12.53 44.91 8.01
CA LEU A 707 -11.93 46.12 7.48
C LEU A 707 -10.59 46.38 8.19
N ILE A 708 -9.49 46.43 7.42
CA ILE A 708 -8.13 46.56 7.97
C ILE A 708 -8.00 47.83 8.82
N TRP A 709 -8.62 48.94 8.39
CA TRP A 709 -8.60 50.19 9.13
C TRP A 709 -9.19 50.07 10.55
N CYS A 710 -10.26 49.29 10.71
CA CYS A 710 -10.87 49.04 12.02
C CYS A 710 -9.94 48.21 12.91
N ASN A 711 -9.30 47.18 12.36
CA ASN A 711 -8.34 46.34 13.10
C ASN A 711 -7.11 47.14 13.56
N LEU A 712 -6.57 48.00 12.69
CA LEU A 712 -5.44 48.86 13.01
C LEU A 712 -5.74 49.88 14.11
N LYS A 713 -7.00 50.33 14.24
CA LYS A 713 -7.43 51.21 15.33
C LYS A 713 -7.66 50.47 16.64
N ARG A 714 -8.23 49.26 16.60
CA ARG A 714 -8.44 48.42 17.79
C ARG A 714 -7.12 48.01 18.45
N ALA A 715 -6.06 47.80 17.68
CA ALA A 715 -4.73 47.47 18.19
C ALA A 715 -3.93 48.67 18.74
N ALA A 716 -4.47 49.90 18.64
CA ALA A 716 -3.84 51.13 19.13
C ALA A 716 -4.52 51.72 20.38
N LEU A 717 -5.65 51.13 20.79
CA LEU A 717 -6.33 51.31 22.08
C LEU A 717 -5.94 50.13 22.98
#